data_AF-A0A5D3ASM4-F1
#
_entry.id   AF-A0A5D3ASM4-F1
#
_cell.length_a   1.000
_cell.length_b   1.000
_cell.length_c   1.000
_cell.angle_alpha   90.00
_cell.angle_beta   90.00
_cell.angle_gamma   90.00
#
_symmetry.space_group_name_H-M   'P 1'
#
loop_
_entity.id
_entity.type
_entity.pdbx_description
1 polymer ?
#
loop_
_entity_poly.entity_id
_entity_poly.type
_entity_poly.pdbx_seq_one_letter_code
_entity_poly.pdbx_strand_id
1 'polypeptide(L)'
;MAAPATPSTSTHSPSASVHSHLSRRLTNRMTNRYSVNAMYSLAAEQDIELEDELSRAQKKLRDLKSRISSQSKKNFVLERDVRYLDSRIALLIQNRMAADEKRQVAETLEDVDEDSGLWPDEKKMGQYANLFFLLQSEPRHIASLCRLVSLSEIDTLLQTVMFTLYGNQYEQREEHLLLTMFQSVLSAQFETTTEFGSLLRANTPVSRMMTTYTRRGPGQSYLKGVLADRINSLIEHKNLNLEINPLKVYEQMIQQIEEDTGSLPPSLPRGVPPEVAAANSDVQAIIIPRITMLMEIANSFLSTIIDSLDSVPYGIRWICKQIRSLTRRKYPDATDASICSLIGGFFFLRFINPAIVTPQAYMLVDGVPAKHPRRTLTLIAKMLQNLANKPSYAKEQYMMSLNPFVENNKARMNQFLNALCEVGDFYESLELDQYMALSKKDLQINITLNELYNTHSLLMQHMDVLSPNDKHHLRILLDELGAAPAQVPRKENRSIELPLYSRWETPIQDLSTSLMSDSVTQNDINYMETKSIFVQLLRSMPTIADKRPINLGALAEKAATSKDPVLVRRGIKVQALLTELDAAGVIDRADEYKLMQDEVSAEMVHLGNAKEKVVLEARSLESVYKTICDHNNYLRGQLEQYKAYLQNVRLTSSKDKGATGVGVVTVNGKEKKQVDKKVLGPRMNIYFMITSPAPGTFIIALHFKGRDKPILEMDLKIDDLLEKQKDQQAMLDLEYVQLNVPKVLALFNKLFSKKR
;
A
#
# COMPACT_ATOMS: atom_id res chain seq x y z
N MET A 1 71.04 16.90 56.17
CA MET A 1 70.16 17.66 55.26
C MET A 1 69.51 16.66 54.31
N ALA A 2 68.20 16.51 54.15
CA ALA A 2 66.99 16.81 54.91
C ALA A 2 65.93 15.84 54.32
N ALA A 3 65.07 15.24 55.16
CA ALA A 3 64.09 14.22 54.76
C ALA A 3 62.97 14.77 53.86
N PRO A 4 62.37 13.97 52.95
CA PRO A 4 61.22 14.40 52.17
C PRO A 4 59.91 13.99 52.88
N ALA A 5 58.97 14.95 52.98
CA ALA A 5 57.62 14.75 53.48
C ALA A 5 56.61 14.68 52.32
N THR A 6 55.83 13.60 52.33
CA THR A 6 54.41 13.39 51.92
C THR A 6 53.82 14.11 50.69
N PRO A 7 53.02 13.36 49.90
CA PRO A 7 51.73 13.86 49.44
C PRO A 7 50.56 12.95 49.87
N SER A 8 49.44 13.62 50.09
CA SER A 8 48.14 13.17 50.58
C SER A 8 47.48 12.07 49.74
N THR A 9 46.88 11.11 50.43
CA THR A 9 45.94 10.10 49.95
C THR A 9 44.62 10.70 49.46
N SER A 10 44.22 10.35 48.23
CA SER A 10 42.80 10.22 47.85
C SER A 10 42.64 9.00 46.93
N THR A 11 41.80 8.07 47.38
CA THR A 11 41.48 6.76 46.83
C THR A 11 40.78 6.82 45.47
N HIS A 12 41.36 6.16 44.46
CA HIS A 12 40.65 5.78 43.22
C HIS A 12 40.08 4.36 43.34
N SER A 13 38.76 4.24 43.22
CA SER A 13 38.02 2.99 43.08
C SER A 13 37.93 2.57 41.60
N PRO A 14 38.15 1.29 41.23
CA PRO A 14 37.86 0.78 39.90
C PRO A 14 36.46 0.13 39.89
N SER A 15 35.41 0.88 39.59
CA SER A 15 34.04 0.33 39.50
C SER A 15 33.24 0.99 38.38
N ALA A 16 33.54 0.64 37.12
CA ALA A 16 32.69 1.06 35.98
C ALA A 16 32.65 0.08 34.79
N SER A 17 33.60 -0.86 34.65
CA SER A 17 33.63 -1.77 33.47
C SER A 17 32.96 -3.14 33.69
N VAL A 18 32.69 -3.54 34.93
CA VAL A 18 32.09 -4.87 35.25
C VAL A 18 30.56 -4.84 35.19
N HIS A 19 29.93 -3.68 35.48
CA HIS A 19 28.47 -3.55 35.48
C HIS A 19 27.84 -3.53 34.08
N SER A 20 28.56 -3.08 33.04
CA SER A 20 28.01 -3.07 31.67
C SER A 20 27.95 -4.47 31.05
N HIS A 21 28.93 -5.33 31.35
CA HIS A 21 28.96 -6.71 30.85
C HIS A 21 27.99 -7.65 31.59
N LEU A 22 27.75 -7.44 32.90
CA LEU A 22 26.74 -8.17 33.65
C LEU A 22 25.32 -7.76 33.26
N SER A 23 25.04 -6.46 33.10
CA SER A 23 23.71 -6.00 32.67
C SER A 23 23.37 -6.45 31.25
N ARG A 24 24.36 -6.54 30.34
CA ARG A 24 24.17 -7.04 28.97
C ARG A 24 24.00 -8.57 28.90
N ARG A 25 24.61 -9.33 29.82
CA ARG A 25 24.39 -10.78 29.95
C ARG A 25 23.05 -11.12 30.61
N LEU A 26 22.61 -10.33 31.60
CA LEU A 26 21.33 -10.51 32.28
C LEU A 26 20.14 -10.13 31.39
N THR A 27 20.25 -9.04 30.63
CA THR A 27 19.26 -8.67 29.60
C THR A 27 19.17 -9.73 28.50
N ASN A 28 20.29 -10.21 27.95
CA ASN A 28 20.27 -11.31 26.97
C ASN A 28 19.69 -12.62 27.53
N ARG A 29 19.90 -12.94 28.82
CA ARG A 29 19.31 -14.14 29.43
C ARG A 29 17.79 -13.99 29.65
N MET A 30 17.34 -12.79 30.03
CA MET A 30 15.91 -12.51 30.21
C MET A 30 15.18 -12.42 28.87
N THR A 31 15.76 -11.80 27.85
CA THR A 31 15.18 -11.77 26.49
C THR A 31 15.17 -13.15 25.85
N ASN A 32 16.24 -13.95 26.02
CA ASN A 32 16.26 -15.33 25.52
C ASN A 32 15.23 -16.21 26.24
N ARG A 33 15.08 -16.10 27.58
CA ARG A 33 14.01 -16.82 28.31
C ARG A 33 12.60 -16.37 27.89
N TYR A 34 12.40 -15.09 27.58
CA TYR A 34 11.13 -14.59 27.05
C TYR A 34 10.84 -15.16 25.66
N SER A 35 11.87 -15.22 24.78
CA SER A 35 11.75 -15.84 23.45
C SER A 35 11.48 -17.35 23.51
N VAL A 36 12.08 -18.06 24.45
CA VAL A 36 11.92 -19.51 24.63
C VAL A 36 10.57 -19.84 25.28
N ASN A 37 10.11 -19.07 26.26
CA ASN A 37 8.77 -19.22 26.82
C ASN A 37 7.68 -18.90 25.80
N ALA A 38 7.87 -17.86 24.97
CA ALA A 38 6.97 -17.57 23.86
C ALA A 38 6.98 -18.71 22.82
N MET A 39 8.16 -19.21 22.43
CA MET A 39 8.30 -20.35 21.52
C MET A 39 7.63 -21.63 22.07
N TYR A 40 7.72 -21.91 23.37
CA TYR A 40 7.09 -23.08 23.99
C TYR A 40 5.58 -22.93 24.16
N SER A 41 5.09 -21.74 24.59
CA SER A 41 3.65 -21.45 24.63
C SER A 41 3.03 -21.51 23.24
N LEU A 42 3.74 -21.07 22.21
CA LEU A 42 3.28 -21.09 20.82
C LEU A 42 3.49 -22.45 20.12
N ALA A 43 4.49 -23.25 20.51
CA ALA A 43 4.61 -24.65 20.10
C ALA A 43 3.52 -25.51 20.75
N ALA A 44 3.11 -25.19 21.98
CA ALA A 44 1.93 -25.78 22.61
C ALA A 44 0.62 -25.39 21.90
N GLU A 45 0.60 -24.32 21.08
CA GLU A 45 -0.51 -24.01 20.17
C GLU A 45 -0.54 -24.94 18.93
N GLN A 46 0.54 -25.66 18.62
CA GLN A 46 0.54 -26.65 17.53
C GLN A 46 -0.21 -27.94 17.88
N ASP A 47 -0.55 -28.17 19.15
CA ASP A 47 -1.49 -29.21 19.55
C ASP A 47 -2.93 -28.69 19.37
N ILE A 48 -3.41 -28.82 18.14
CA ILE A 48 -4.70 -28.35 17.58
C ILE A 48 -5.98 -28.91 18.26
N GLU A 49 -5.89 -29.65 19.37
CA GLU A 49 -7.02 -30.41 19.93
C GLU A 49 -7.64 -29.83 21.22
N LEU A 50 -7.52 -28.52 21.49
CA LEU A 50 -8.26 -27.88 22.59
C LEU A 50 -9.34 -26.92 22.08
N GLU A 51 -10.60 -27.39 22.06
CA GLU A 51 -11.82 -26.61 21.76
C GLU A 51 -12.21 -25.64 22.90
N ASP A 52 -11.32 -24.74 23.26
CA ASP A 52 -11.58 -23.70 24.27
C ASP A 52 -12.04 -22.37 23.60
N GLU A 53 -12.64 -21.47 24.38
CA GLU A 53 -13.17 -20.19 23.93
C GLU A 53 -12.10 -19.28 23.30
N LEU A 54 -10.87 -19.30 23.83
CA LEU A 54 -9.74 -18.58 23.23
C LEU A 54 -9.42 -19.11 21.82
N SER A 55 -9.34 -20.44 21.67
CA SER A 55 -9.07 -21.09 20.38
C SER A 55 -10.17 -20.78 19.35
N ARG A 56 -11.44 -20.78 19.79
CA ARG A 56 -12.58 -20.38 18.94
C ARG A 56 -12.51 -18.91 18.53
N ALA A 57 -12.14 -18.00 19.44
CA ALA A 57 -11.96 -16.59 19.15
C ALA A 57 -10.81 -16.33 18.17
N GLN A 58 -9.67 -17.01 18.35
CA GLN A 58 -8.52 -16.95 17.43
C GLN A 58 -8.86 -17.49 16.04
N LYS A 59 -9.58 -18.63 15.96
CA LYS A 59 -10.05 -19.19 14.67
C LYS A 59 -10.97 -18.20 13.95
N LYS A 60 -11.96 -17.64 14.67
CA LYS A 60 -12.86 -16.62 14.11
C LYS A 60 -12.08 -15.40 13.60
N LEU A 61 -11.09 -14.94 14.35
CA LEU A 61 -10.22 -13.83 13.94
C LEU A 61 -9.43 -14.17 12.67
N ARG A 62 -8.83 -15.37 12.60
CA ARG A 62 -8.07 -15.84 11.42
C ARG A 62 -8.96 -15.92 10.17
N ASP A 63 -10.16 -16.50 10.30
CA ASP A 63 -11.13 -16.59 9.20
C ASP A 63 -11.56 -15.20 8.73
N LEU A 64 -11.79 -14.27 9.65
CA LEU A 64 -12.13 -12.89 9.34
C LEU A 64 -10.99 -12.16 8.60
N LYS A 65 -9.74 -12.30 9.05
CA LYS A 65 -8.56 -11.74 8.37
C LYS A 65 -8.43 -12.26 6.93
N SER A 66 -8.60 -13.57 6.73
CA SER A 66 -8.59 -14.20 5.40
C SER A 66 -9.69 -13.65 4.49
N ARG A 67 -10.93 -13.56 5.00
CA ARG A 67 -12.07 -12.98 4.27
C ARG A 67 -11.83 -11.52 3.89
N ILE A 68 -11.27 -10.72 4.79
CA ILE A 68 -10.93 -9.33 4.50
C ILE A 68 -9.90 -9.26 3.37
N SER A 69 -8.81 -10.03 3.45
CA SER A 69 -7.77 -10.04 2.41
C SER A 69 -8.35 -10.41 1.03
N SER A 70 -9.13 -11.49 0.96
CA SER A 70 -9.80 -11.91 -0.28
C SER A 70 -10.73 -10.83 -0.85
N GLN A 71 -11.53 -10.20 0.02
CA GLN A 71 -12.45 -9.14 -0.41
C GLN A 71 -11.72 -7.85 -0.82
N SER A 72 -10.65 -7.47 -0.12
CA SER A 72 -9.78 -6.33 -0.48
C SER A 72 -9.15 -6.53 -1.86
N LYS A 73 -8.69 -7.74 -2.18
CA LYS A 73 -8.16 -8.09 -3.50
C LYS A 73 -9.22 -7.90 -4.60
N LYS A 74 -10.44 -8.42 -4.38
CA LYS A 74 -11.57 -8.24 -5.31
C LYS A 74 -11.90 -6.76 -5.54
N ASN A 75 -11.94 -5.97 -4.47
CA ASN A 75 -12.20 -4.53 -4.54
C ASN A 75 -11.14 -3.80 -5.37
N PHE A 76 -9.86 -4.10 -5.15
CA PHE A 76 -8.77 -3.44 -5.89
C PHE A 76 -8.86 -3.69 -7.40
N VAL A 77 -9.16 -4.94 -7.80
CA VAL A 77 -9.36 -5.29 -9.22
C VAL A 77 -10.53 -4.51 -9.80
N LEU A 78 -11.67 -4.47 -9.10
CA LEU A 78 -12.84 -3.71 -9.55
C LEU A 78 -12.55 -2.21 -9.61
N GLU A 79 -11.82 -1.63 -8.66
CA GLU A 79 -11.45 -0.22 -8.67
C GLU A 79 -10.55 0.11 -9.87
N ARG A 80 -9.61 -0.78 -10.20
CA ARG A 80 -8.78 -0.67 -11.42
C ARG A 80 -9.63 -0.72 -12.68
N ASP A 81 -10.58 -1.66 -12.75
CA ASP A 81 -11.45 -1.83 -13.92
C ASP A 81 -12.42 -0.64 -14.08
N VAL A 82 -12.99 -0.15 -12.99
CA VAL A 82 -13.79 1.09 -12.94
C VAL A 82 -12.97 2.27 -13.46
N ARG A 83 -11.75 2.47 -12.97
CA ARG A 83 -10.86 3.54 -13.47
C ARG A 83 -10.55 3.42 -14.96
N TYR A 84 -10.30 2.20 -15.43
CA TYR A 84 -10.07 1.93 -16.84
C TYR A 84 -11.30 2.30 -17.68
N LEU A 85 -12.49 1.88 -17.25
CA LEU A 85 -13.74 2.20 -17.92
C LEU A 85 -14.06 3.70 -17.87
N ASP A 86 -13.81 4.38 -16.75
CA ASP A 86 -14.01 5.83 -16.62
C ASP A 86 -13.21 6.62 -17.66
N SER A 87 -11.91 6.32 -17.77
CA SER A 87 -11.03 6.95 -18.76
C SER A 87 -11.53 6.69 -20.18
N ARG A 88 -12.01 5.47 -20.45
CA ARG A 88 -12.39 5.03 -21.79
C ARG A 88 -13.78 5.50 -22.21
N ILE A 89 -14.75 5.48 -21.31
CA ILE A 89 -16.09 6.02 -21.53
C ILE A 89 -16.03 7.52 -21.76
N ALA A 90 -15.14 8.25 -21.07
CA ALA A 90 -14.89 9.67 -21.36
C ALA A 90 -14.44 9.88 -22.83
N LEU A 91 -13.60 9.00 -23.37
CA LEU A 91 -13.18 9.03 -24.78
C LEU A 91 -14.32 8.61 -25.74
N LEU A 92 -15.19 7.70 -25.29
CA LEU A 92 -16.36 7.23 -26.03
C LEU A 92 -17.42 8.34 -26.16
N ILE A 93 -17.68 9.09 -25.09
CA ILE A 93 -18.52 10.31 -25.08
C ILE A 93 -17.97 11.34 -26.06
N GLN A 94 -16.64 11.46 -26.15
CA GLN A 94 -15.96 12.36 -27.09
C GLN A 94 -15.88 11.79 -28.52
N ASN A 95 -16.50 10.64 -28.81
CA ASN A 95 -16.55 9.96 -30.11
C ASN A 95 -15.17 9.67 -30.75
N ARG A 96 -14.15 9.35 -29.92
CA ARG A 96 -12.77 9.11 -30.39
C ARG A 96 -12.27 7.67 -30.24
N MET A 97 -13.13 6.73 -29.85
CA MET A 97 -12.71 5.36 -29.60
C MET A 97 -12.58 4.49 -30.85
N ALA A 98 -11.43 3.82 -30.98
CA ALA A 98 -11.17 2.85 -32.05
C ALA A 98 -11.85 1.49 -31.78
N ALA A 99 -11.98 0.66 -32.81
CA ALA A 99 -12.73 -0.61 -32.75
C ALA A 99 -12.09 -1.63 -31.78
N ASP A 100 -10.77 -1.72 -31.73
CA ASP A 100 -10.05 -2.60 -30.80
C ASP A 100 -10.23 -2.17 -29.34
N GLU A 101 -10.39 -0.88 -29.11
CA GLU A 101 -10.63 -0.31 -27.78
C GLU A 101 -12.04 -0.62 -27.28
N LYS A 102 -13.02 -0.65 -28.19
CA LYS A 102 -14.38 -1.10 -27.88
C LYS A 102 -14.40 -2.59 -27.52
N ARG A 103 -13.55 -3.40 -28.17
CA ARG A 103 -13.39 -4.82 -27.84
C ARG A 103 -12.77 -5.02 -26.47
N GLN A 104 -11.71 -4.28 -26.13
CA GLN A 104 -11.10 -4.34 -24.79
C GLN A 104 -12.08 -3.91 -23.69
N VAL A 105 -12.88 -2.86 -23.92
CA VAL A 105 -13.96 -2.48 -23.00
C VAL A 105 -14.97 -3.60 -22.80
N ALA A 106 -15.33 -4.33 -23.88
CA ALA A 106 -16.21 -5.48 -23.77
C ALA A 106 -15.56 -6.62 -22.98
N GLU A 107 -14.29 -6.94 -23.22
CA GLU A 107 -13.53 -7.97 -22.50
C GLU A 107 -13.38 -7.64 -21.01
N THR A 108 -13.20 -6.36 -20.63
CA THR A 108 -13.14 -5.93 -19.22
C THR A 108 -14.46 -6.14 -18.48
N LEU A 109 -15.59 -6.20 -19.19
CA LEU A 109 -16.92 -6.41 -18.63
C LEU A 109 -17.32 -7.88 -18.54
N GLU A 110 -16.51 -8.80 -19.08
CA GLU A 110 -16.75 -10.24 -19.01
C GLU A 110 -16.43 -10.79 -17.62
N ASP A 111 -17.32 -11.67 -17.15
CA ASP A 111 -17.15 -12.40 -15.90
C ASP A 111 -16.22 -13.61 -16.11
N VAL A 112 -15.54 -14.02 -15.03
CA VAL A 112 -14.70 -15.23 -15.03
C VAL A 112 -15.61 -16.44 -15.00
N ASP A 113 -15.36 -17.41 -15.86
CA ASP A 113 -16.07 -18.69 -15.85
C ASP A 113 -15.27 -19.68 -14.98
N GLU A 114 -15.90 -20.20 -13.92
CA GLU A 114 -15.30 -21.14 -12.98
C GLU A 114 -15.24 -22.58 -13.52
N ASP A 115 -15.87 -22.90 -14.66
CA ASP A 115 -15.86 -24.26 -15.29
C ASP A 115 -15.09 -24.43 -16.63
N SER A 116 -14.84 -23.38 -17.43
CA SER A 116 -13.86 -23.40 -18.57
C SER A 116 -12.36 -23.10 -18.29
N GLY A 117 -11.46 -24.06 -18.60
CA GLY A 117 -10.00 -23.82 -18.64
C GLY A 117 -9.13 -25.06 -18.40
N LEU A 118 -7.87 -25.03 -18.83
CA LEU A 118 -6.87 -26.06 -18.56
C LEU A 118 -6.13 -25.77 -17.24
N TRP A 119 -6.09 -26.75 -16.34
CA TRP A 119 -5.34 -26.63 -15.08
C TRP A 119 -3.84 -26.80 -15.32
N PRO A 120 -2.97 -26.05 -14.61
CA PRO A 120 -1.56 -26.39 -14.54
C PRO A 120 -1.39 -27.80 -13.95
N ASP A 121 -0.53 -28.63 -14.56
CA ASP A 121 -0.24 -29.96 -14.05
C ASP A 121 0.23 -29.92 -12.58
N GLU A 122 -0.04 -30.97 -11.81
CA GLU A 122 0.32 -31.08 -10.39
C GLU A 122 1.81 -30.81 -10.14
N LYS A 123 2.68 -31.27 -11.06
CA LYS A 123 4.12 -30.96 -11.04
C LYS A 123 4.40 -29.46 -11.13
N LYS A 124 3.75 -28.75 -12.06
CA LYS A 124 3.92 -27.30 -12.21
C LYS A 124 3.38 -26.54 -11.01
N MET A 125 2.26 -26.98 -10.44
CA MET A 125 1.76 -26.41 -9.19
C MET A 125 2.79 -26.55 -8.07
N GLY A 126 3.40 -27.73 -7.91
CA GLY A 126 4.48 -27.95 -6.95
C GLY A 126 5.70 -27.05 -7.18
N GLN A 127 6.06 -26.76 -8.43
CA GLN A 127 7.16 -25.85 -8.76
C GLN A 127 6.81 -24.38 -8.46
N TYR A 128 5.62 -23.92 -8.83
CA TYR A 128 5.15 -22.56 -8.51
C TYR A 128 5.01 -22.35 -7.00
N ALA A 129 4.54 -23.36 -6.27
CA ALA A 129 4.46 -23.33 -4.80
C ALA A 129 5.81 -23.02 -4.16
N ASN A 130 6.87 -23.65 -4.66
CA ASN A 130 8.23 -23.43 -4.18
C ASN A 130 8.76 -22.04 -4.56
N LEU A 131 8.49 -21.60 -5.80
CA LEU A 131 8.86 -20.26 -6.27
C LEU A 131 8.22 -19.17 -5.40
N PHE A 132 6.91 -19.24 -5.19
CA PHE A 132 6.19 -18.24 -4.41
C PHE A 132 6.53 -18.31 -2.91
N PHE A 133 6.90 -19.48 -2.38
CA PHE A 133 7.47 -19.59 -1.04
C PHE A 133 8.76 -18.77 -0.95
N LEU A 134 9.71 -18.98 -1.88
CA LEU A 134 10.98 -18.25 -1.91
C LEU A 134 10.75 -16.73 -2.04
N LEU A 135 9.84 -16.30 -2.93
CA LEU A 135 9.53 -14.88 -3.11
C LEU A 135 8.91 -14.25 -1.86
N GLN A 136 8.12 -15.01 -1.10
CA GLN A 136 7.54 -14.53 0.16
C GLN A 136 8.60 -14.43 1.25
N SER A 137 9.40 -15.48 1.42
CA SER A 137 10.42 -15.62 2.47
C SER A 137 11.64 -14.72 2.25
N GLU A 138 11.97 -14.40 1.00
CA GLU A 138 13.11 -13.54 0.63
C GLU A 138 12.66 -12.28 -0.14
N PRO A 139 12.23 -11.22 0.58
CA PRO A 139 11.69 -10.00 -0.06
C PRO A 139 12.68 -9.27 -0.98
N ARG A 140 13.98 -9.57 -0.88
CA ARG A 140 15.06 -9.01 -1.71
C ARG A 140 14.85 -9.23 -3.21
N HIS A 141 14.26 -10.37 -3.60
CA HIS A 141 14.03 -10.71 -5.01
C HIS A 141 12.95 -9.81 -5.61
N ILE A 142 11.82 -9.69 -4.92
CA ILE A 142 10.73 -8.80 -5.30
C ILE A 142 11.17 -7.33 -5.26
N ALA A 143 11.93 -6.92 -4.24
CA ALA A 143 12.46 -5.56 -4.15
C ALA A 143 13.33 -5.21 -5.37
N SER A 144 14.17 -6.14 -5.81
CA SER A 144 15.01 -5.93 -6.99
C SER A 144 14.17 -5.91 -8.26
N LEU A 145 13.19 -6.80 -8.40
CA LEU A 145 12.28 -6.83 -9.54
C LEU A 145 11.50 -5.51 -9.68
N CYS A 146 10.95 -4.97 -8.60
CA CYS A 146 10.24 -3.68 -8.60
C CYS A 146 11.06 -2.50 -9.13
N ARG A 147 12.40 -2.59 -9.11
CA ARG A 147 13.30 -1.55 -9.64
C ARG A 147 13.63 -1.74 -11.12
N LEU A 148 13.43 -2.93 -11.66
CA LEU A 148 13.79 -3.30 -13.03
C LEU A 148 12.61 -3.18 -14.00
N VAL A 149 11.38 -3.35 -13.49
CA VAL A 149 10.16 -3.27 -14.30
C VAL A 149 9.84 -1.85 -14.77
N SER A 150 9.14 -1.75 -15.90
CA SER A 150 8.66 -0.48 -16.44
C SER A 150 7.51 0.12 -15.62
N LEU A 151 7.24 1.42 -15.84
CA LEU A 151 6.08 2.10 -15.24
C LEU A 151 4.72 1.53 -15.71
N SER A 152 4.67 0.82 -16.82
CA SER A 152 3.46 0.13 -17.29
C SER A 152 3.23 -1.21 -16.59
N GLU A 153 4.30 -1.87 -16.15
CA GLU A 153 4.23 -3.20 -15.53
C GLU A 153 4.09 -3.11 -14.00
N ILE A 154 4.64 -2.05 -13.40
CA ILE A 154 4.72 -1.93 -11.94
C ILE A 154 3.37 -2.08 -11.26
N ASP A 155 2.31 -1.44 -11.75
CA ASP A 155 0.99 -1.49 -11.09
C ASP A 155 0.44 -2.93 -11.03
N THR A 156 0.70 -3.74 -12.07
CA THR A 156 0.31 -5.16 -12.08
C THR A 156 1.16 -6.01 -11.13
N LEU A 157 2.47 -5.75 -11.05
CA LEU A 157 3.36 -6.43 -10.11
C LEU A 157 2.99 -6.08 -8.66
N LEU A 158 2.73 -4.81 -8.37
CA LEU A 158 2.34 -4.36 -7.03
C LEU A 158 1.00 -4.93 -6.58
N GLN A 159 0.09 -5.21 -7.50
CA GLN A 159 -1.13 -5.92 -7.19
C GLN A 159 -0.81 -7.32 -6.63
N THR A 160 0.01 -8.10 -7.33
CA THR A 160 0.41 -9.43 -6.86
C THR A 160 1.17 -9.34 -5.54
N VAL A 161 2.12 -8.41 -5.42
CA VAL A 161 2.95 -8.29 -4.21
C VAL A 161 2.14 -7.85 -2.99
N MET A 162 1.34 -6.79 -3.09
CA MET A 162 0.67 -6.18 -1.92
C MET A 162 -0.65 -6.82 -1.52
N PHE A 163 -1.33 -7.51 -2.46
CA PHE A 163 -2.65 -8.09 -2.22
C PHE A 163 -2.69 -9.61 -2.38
N THR A 164 -1.63 -10.24 -2.89
CA THR A 164 -1.55 -11.71 -3.00
C THR A 164 -0.39 -12.29 -2.18
N LEU A 165 0.84 -11.83 -2.40
CA LEU A 165 2.03 -12.38 -1.72
C LEU A 165 2.12 -11.94 -0.25
N TYR A 166 1.82 -10.67 0.01
CA TYR A 166 1.74 -10.04 1.34
C TYR A 166 0.34 -9.44 1.57
N GLY A 167 -0.68 -10.16 1.08
CA GLY A 167 -2.06 -9.69 1.05
C GLY A 167 -2.74 -9.65 2.41
N ASN A 168 -2.25 -10.41 3.39
CA ASN A 168 -2.84 -10.45 4.72
C ASN A 168 -2.27 -9.32 5.59
N GLN A 169 -2.77 -8.10 5.35
CA GLN A 169 -2.37 -6.87 6.03
C GLN A 169 -2.61 -6.84 7.56
N TYR A 170 -3.23 -7.88 8.14
CA TYR A 170 -3.46 -8.01 9.57
C TYR A 170 -2.62 -9.14 10.20
N GLU A 171 -1.79 -9.81 9.40
CA GLU A 171 -0.77 -10.74 9.86
C GLU A 171 0.56 -9.99 9.99
N GLN A 172 1.14 -9.97 11.19
CA GLN A 172 2.35 -9.19 11.47
C GLN A 172 3.52 -9.64 10.61
N ARG A 173 3.68 -10.96 10.40
CA ARG A 173 4.75 -11.52 9.56
C ARG A 173 4.70 -10.98 8.13
N GLU A 174 3.56 -11.08 7.46
CA GLU A 174 3.43 -10.61 6.07
C GLU A 174 3.65 -9.10 5.96
N GLU A 175 3.14 -8.35 6.95
CA GLU A 175 3.34 -6.91 7.02
C GLU A 175 4.82 -6.54 7.18
N HIS A 176 5.52 -7.19 8.10
CA HIS A 176 6.95 -6.97 8.33
C HIS A 176 7.80 -7.37 7.12
N LEU A 177 7.50 -8.50 6.46
CA LEU A 177 8.17 -8.90 5.21
C LEU A 177 7.95 -7.86 4.10
N LEU A 178 6.73 -7.34 3.97
CA LEU A 178 6.43 -6.26 3.03
C LEU A 178 7.22 -4.99 3.36
N LEU A 179 7.31 -4.60 4.64
CA LEU A 179 8.10 -3.45 5.06
C LEU A 179 9.61 -3.63 4.80
N THR A 180 10.16 -4.83 4.98
CA THR A 180 11.55 -5.17 4.60
C THR A 180 11.77 -5.02 3.08
N MET A 181 10.78 -5.42 2.27
CA MET A 181 10.79 -5.19 0.82
C MET A 181 10.85 -3.69 0.51
N PHE A 182 9.97 -2.89 1.14
CA PHE A 182 9.94 -1.43 1.02
C PHE A 182 11.27 -0.79 1.40
N GLN A 183 11.89 -1.25 2.49
CA GLN A 183 13.20 -0.76 2.92
C GLN A 183 14.25 -0.92 1.84
N SER A 184 14.29 -2.11 1.23
CA SER A 184 15.29 -2.47 0.23
C SER A 184 15.11 -1.61 -1.03
N VAL A 185 13.86 -1.44 -1.47
CA VAL A 185 13.53 -0.58 -2.61
C VAL A 185 13.83 0.90 -2.33
N LEU A 186 13.46 1.39 -1.15
CA LEU A 186 13.67 2.77 -0.75
C LEU A 186 15.17 3.09 -0.62
N SER A 187 15.94 2.20 0.02
CA SER A 187 17.40 2.36 0.16
C SER A 187 18.08 2.46 -1.20
N ALA A 188 17.74 1.56 -2.13
CA ALA A 188 18.27 1.60 -3.49
C ALA A 188 17.89 2.88 -4.26
N GLN A 189 16.63 3.36 -4.13
CA GLN A 189 16.24 4.63 -4.74
C GLN A 189 17.02 5.81 -4.17
N PHE A 190 17.20 5.82 -2.84
CA PHE A 190 18.02 6.83 -2.19
C PHE A 190 19.44 6.79 -2.75
N GLU A 191 20.07 5.63 -2.91
CA GLU A 191 21.41 5.51 -3.49
C GLU A 191 21.50 6.05 -4.92
N THR A 192 20.55 5.70 -5.80
CA THR A 192 20.58 6.07 -7.23
C THR A 192 20.21 7.52 -7.53
N THR A 193 19.42 8.18 -6.68
CA THR A 193 18.91 9.54 -6.96
C THR A 193 20.00 10.59 -6.72
N THR A 194 20.26 11.45 -7.70
CA THR A 194 21.27 12.52 -7.59
C THR A 194 20.70 13.81 -6.98
N GLU A 195 19.45 14.17 -7.32
CA GLU A 195 18.84 15.43 -6.93
C GLU A 195 17.87 15.28 -5.75
N PHE A 196 18.16 15.96 -4.64
CA PHE A 196 17.34 15.98 -3.43
C PHE A 196 15.89 16.44 -3.67
N GLY A 197 15.68 17.44 -4.54
CA GLY A 197 14.35 18.00 -4.83
C GLY A 197 13.42 17.07 -5.62
N SER A 198 13.98 16.11 -6.36
CA SER A 198 13.24 15.12 -7.16
C SER A 198 12.93 13.83 -6.37
N LEU A 199 13.69 13.59 -5.31
CA LEU A 199 13.63 12.40 -4.47
C LEU A 199 12.24 12.24 -3.86
N LEU A 200 11.62 11.08 -4.08
CA LEU A 200 10.24 10.82 -3.69
C LEU A 200 9.25 11.88 -4.22
N ARG A 201 9.53 12.62 -5.30
CA ARG A 201 8.54 13.47 -5.99
C ARG A 201 8.29 12.98 -7.41
N ALA A 202 9.32 12.47 -8.06
CA ALA A 202 9.21 11.84 -9.37
C ALA A 202 8.28 10.62 -9.37
N ASN A 203 7.60 10.41 -10.50
CA ASN A 203 6.80 9.22 -10.77
C ASN A 203 7.74 8.03 -11.02
N THR A 204 8.04 7.32 -9.96
CA THR A 204 8.95 6.18 -9.90
C THR A 204 8.22 4.94 -9.38
N PRO A 205 8.74 3.72 -9.64
CA PRO A 205 8.18 2.50 -9.06
C PRO A 205 7.98 2.59 -7.53
N VAL A 206 8.96 3.16 -6.81
CA VAL A 206 8.87 3.35 -5.35
C VAL A 206 7.75 4.31 -4.96
N SER A 207 7.56 5.39 -5.73
CA SER A 207 6.47 6.33 -5.45
C SER A 207 5.10 5.69 -5.68
N ARG A 208 4.96 4.82 -6.69
CA ARG A 208 3.75 4.02 -6.93
C ARG A 208 3.52 3.04 -5.79
N MET A 209 4.58 2.35 -5.35
CA MET A 209 4.54 1.45 -4.20
C MET A 209 4.00 2.16 -2.95
N MET A 210 4.56 3.31 -2.59
CA MET A 210 4.11 4.07 -1.43
C MET A 210 2.63 4.44 -1.52
N THR A 211 2.18 4.94 -2.68
CA THR A 211 0.77 5.28 -2.89
C THR A 211 -0.13 4.04 -2.80
N THR A 212 0.24 2.91 -3.40
CA THR A 212 -0.54 1.67 -3.33
C THR A 212 -0.60 1.12 -1.90
N TYR A 213 0.50 1.18 -1.15
CA TYR A 213 0.54 0.75 0.25
C TYR A 213 -0.42 1.54 1.13
N THR A 214 -0.46 2.88 0.97
CA THR A 214 -1.38 3.73 1.74
C THR A 214 -2.87 3.49 1.45
N ARG A 215 -3.18 2.83 0.32
CA ARG A 215 -4.55 2.43 -0.05
C ARG A 215 -4.96 1.08 0.53
N ARG A 216 -4.07 0.38 1.24
CA ARG A 216 -4.41 -0.84 1.99
C ARG A 216 -5.34 -0.51 3.15
N GLY A 217 -6.01 -1.53 3.69
CA GLY A 217 -7.05 -1.45 4.71
C GLY A 217 -6.69 -0.54 5.90
N PRO A 218 -5.53 -0.73 6.57
CA PRO A 218 -5.13 0.13 7.68
C PRO A 218 -5.05 1.61 7.32
N GLY A 219 -4.52 1.94 6.14
CA GLY A 219 -4.45 3.33 5.66
C GLY A 219 -5.84 3.91 5.38
N GLN A 220 -6.73 3.14 4.76
CA GLN A 220 -8.11 3.56 4.52
C GLN A 220 -8.90 3.77 5.81
N SER A 221 -8.78 2.84 6.78
CA SER A 221 -9.45 2.95 8.09
C SER A 221 -9.02 4.22 8.83
N TYR A 222 -7.73 4.55 8.78
CA TYR A 222 -7.21 5.79 9.34
C TYR A 222 -7.81 7.03 8.64
N LEU A 223 -7.79 7.09 7.30
CA LEU A 223 -8.36 8.21 6.55
C LEU A 223 -9.85 8.40 6.86
N LYS A 224 -10.60 7.31 6.99
CA LYS A 224 -12.02 7.34 7.37
C LYS A 224 -12.20 7.90 8.77
N GLY A 225 -11.44 7.41 9.75
CA GLY A 225 -11.52 7.87 11.14
C GLY A 225 -11.12 9.33 11.35
N VAL A 226 -10.21 9.86 10.51
CA VAL A 226 -9.65 11.22 10.68
C VAL A 226 -10.34 12.27 9.81
N LEU A 227 -10.70 11.92 8.56
CA LEU A 227 -11.14 12.90 7.58
C LEU A 227 -12.64 12.85 7.27
N ALA A 228 -13.31 11.71 7.46
CA ALA A 228 -14.68 11.54 6.97
C ALA A 228 -15.64 12.57 7.57
N ASP A 229 -15.64 12.74 8.90
CA ASP A 229 -16.55 13.68 9.56
C ASP A 229 -16.31 15.12 9.09
N ARG A 230 -15.05 15.56 9.01
CA ARG A 230 -14.68 16.91 8.57
C ARG A 230 -15.06 17.17 7.11
N ILE A 231 -14.90 16.17 6.25
CA ILE A 231 -15.28 16.28 4.84
C ILE A 231 -16.80 16.31 4.69
N ASN A 232 -17.53 15.45 5.41
CA ASN A 232 -18.99 15.41 5.35
C ASN A 232 -19.62 16.72 5.85
N SER A 233 -19.17 17.27 6.99
CA SER A 233 -19.64 18.56 7.48
C SER A 233 -19.43 19.70 6.46
N LEU A 234 -18.33 19.68 5.71
CA LEU A 234 -18.08 20.70 4.68
C LEU A 234 -19.00 20.53 3.45
N ILE A 235 -19.31 19.28 3.08
CA ILE A 235 -20.11 18.95 1.89
C ILE A 235 -21.60 19.23 2.10
N GLU A 236 -22.09 19.16 3.34
CA GLU A 236 -23.45 19.57 3.72
C GLU A 236 -23.75 21.02 3.29
N HIS A 237 -22.75 21.90 3.33
CA HIS A 237 -22.88 23.30 2.90
C HIS A 237 -22.69 23.49 1.38
N LYS A 238 -23.63 22.98 0.58
CA LYS A 238 -23.56 22.96 -0.90
C LYS A 238 -23.33 24.33 -1.57
N ASN A 239 -23.83 25.41 -0.95
CA ASN A 239 -23.76 26.77 -1.48
C ASN A 239 -22.54 27.57 -1.00
N LEU A 240 -21.70 26.99 -0.13
CA LEU A 240 -20.54 27.69 0.42
C LEU A 240 -19.45 27.86 -0.65
N ASN A 241 -19.34 29.06 -1.20
CA ASN A 241 -18.35 29.41 -2.21
C ASN A 241 -17.13 30.10 -1.59
N LEU A 242 -16.02 29.37 -1.44
CA LEU A 242 -14.74 29.89 -0.95
C LEU A 242 -13.71 30.05 -2.08
N GLU A 243 -14.14 30.38 -3.30
CA GLU A 243 -13.22 30.75 -4.37
C GLU A 243 -12.52 32.08 -4.04
N ILE A 244 -11.19 32.04 -4.06
CA ILE A 244 -10.30 33.16 -3.74
C ILE A 244 -9.48 33.64 -4.96
N ASN A 245 -9.61 32.99 -6.12
CA ASN A 245 -8.96 33.46 -7.34
C ASN A 245 -9.64 34.76 -7.83
N PRO A 246 -8.95 35.91 -7.85
CA PRO A 246 -9.54 37.19 -8.19
C PRO A 246 -10.21 37.23 -9.55
N LEU A 247 -9.62 36.56 -10.56
CA LEU A 247 -10.18 36.52 -11.91
C LEU A 247 -11.53 35.81 -11.93
N LYS A 248 -11.63 34.66 -11.27
CA LYS A 248 -12.89 33.89 -11.19
C LYS A 248 -13.96 34.60 -10.35
N VAL A 249 -13.55 35.29 -9.29
CA VAL A 249 -14.47 36.06 -8.45
C VAL A 249 -15.01 37.26 -9.22
N TYR A 250 -14.14 37.94 -9.98
CA TYR A 250 -14.53 39.05 -10.86
C TYR A 250 -15.52 38.61 -11.94
N GLU A 251 -15.26 37.47 -12.60
CA GLU A 251 -16.18 36.88 -13.59
C GLU A 251 -17.54 36.53 -12.98
N GLN A 252 -17.56 35.91 -11.79
CA GLN A 252 -18.80 35.58 -11.08
C GLN A 252 -19.57 36.84 -10.67
N MET A 253 -18.87 37.86 -10.18
CA MET A 253 -19.45 39.14 -9.78
C MET A 253 -20.09 39.85 -10.99
N ILE A 254 -19.39 39.91 -12.12
CA ILE A 254 -19.91 40.49 -13.36
C ILE A 254 -21.15 39.73 -13.83
N GLN A 255 -21.09 38.40 -13.86
CA GLN A 255 -22.20 37.57 -14.28
C GLN A 255 -23.44 37.84 -13.41
N GLN A 256 -23.25 37.91 -12.10
CA GLN A 256 -24.34 38.17 -11.16
C GLN A 256 -24.92 39.59 -11.32
N ILE A 257 -24.09 40.61 -11.51
CA ILE A 257 -24.54 41.99 -11.78
C ILE A 257 -25.36 42.05 -13.06
N GLU A 258 -24.92 41.38 -14.13
CA GLU A 258 -25.63 41.33 -15.40
C GLU A 258 -26.96 40.59 -15.29
N GLU A 259 -27.00 39.48 -14.54
CA GLU A 259 -28.23 38.74 -14.23
C GLU A 259 -29.23 39.60 -13.43
N ASP A 260 -28.74 40.40 -12.47
CA ASP A 260 -29.57 41.22 -11.58
C ASP A 260 -30.03 42.55 -12.23
N THR A 261 -29.17 43.19 -13.03
CA THR A 261 -29.40 44.55 -13.58
C THR A 261 -29.72 44.57 -15.08
N GLY A 262 -29.58 43.42 -15.76
CA GLY A 262 -29.83 43.27 -17.21
C GLY A 262 -28.82 43.98 -18.12
N SER A 263 -27.83 44.68 -17.58
CA SER A 263 -26.78 45.36 -18.36
C SER A 263 -25.47 45.48 -17.59
N LEU A 264 -24.35 45.45 -18.30
CA LEU A 264 -23.02 45.54 -17.69
C LEU A 264 -22.60 47.02 -17.54
N PRO A 265 -22.18 47.48 -16.34
CA PRO A 265 -21.61 48.81 -16.18
C PRO A 265 -20.36 49.01 -17.06
N PRO A 266 -20.19 50.18 -17.71
CA PRO A 266 -18.99 50.48 -18.52
C PRO A 266 -17.67 50.41 -17.74
N SER A 267 -17.74 50.52 -16.42
CA SER A 267 -16.61 50.44 -15.48
C SER A 267 -16.08 49.01 -15.25
N LEU A 268 -16.82 47.97 -15.68
CA LEU A 268 -16.48 46.56 -15.42
C LEU A 268 -16.33 45.77 -16.74
N PRO A 269 -15.23 45.93 -17.48
CA PRO A 269 -15.02 45.22 -18.74
C PRO A 269 -14.82 43.71 -18.54
N ARG A 270 -15.24 42.89 -19.51
CA ARG A 270 -14.98 41.44 -19.51
C ARG A 270 -13.53 41.15 -19.96
N GLY A 271 -12.97 40.04 -19.48
CA GLY A 271 -11.66 39.56 -19.94
C GLY A 271 -10.47 40.38 -19.43
N VAL A 272 -10.57 40.91 -18.21
CA VAL A 272 -9.47 41.66 -17.57
C VAL A 272 -8.29 40.76 -17.22
N PRO A 273 -7.05 41.28 -17.19
CA PRO A 273 -5.92 40.53 -16.67
C PRO A 273 -6.05 40.29 -15.16
N PRO A 274 -5.42 39.22 -14.61
CA PRO A 274 -5.53 38.86 -13.18
C PRO A 274 -5.16 39.99 -12.21
N GLU A 275 -4.21 40.84 -12.58
CA GLU A 275 -3.74 41.99 -11.78
C GLU A 275 -4.84 43.04 -11.60
N VAL A 276 -5.60 43.31 -12.66
CA VAL A 276 -6.71 44.27 -12.64
C VAL A 276 -7.89 43.72 -11.84
N ALA A 277 -8.20 42.43 -12.00
CA ALA A 277 -9.20 41.76 -11.16
C ALA A 277 -8.81 41.76 -9.67
N ALA A 278 -7.53 41.57 -9.37
CA ALA A 278 -7.00 41.63 -8.00
C ALA A 278 -7.00 43.04 -7.41
N ALA A 279 -6.84 44.09 -8.21
CA ALA A 279 -6.88 45.47 -7.74
C ALA A 279 -8.30 46.02 -7.49
N ASN A 280 -9.35 45.33 -7.97
CA ASN A 280 -10.73 45.77 -7.82
C ASN A 280 -11.20 45.68 -6.35
N SER A 281 -11.74 46.79 -5.82
CA SER A 281 -12.16 46.91 -4.42
C SER A 281 -13.30 45.97 -4.04
N ASP A 282 -14.26 45.76 -4.94
CA ASP A 282 -15.43 44.90 -4.68
C ASP A 282 -15.02 43.43 -4.65
N VAL A 283 -14.13 43.02 -5.55
CA VAL A 283 -13.52 41.68 -5.55
C VAL A 283 -12.74 41.44 -4.26
N GLN A 284 -11.95 42.40 -3.79
CA GLN A 284 -11.24 42.30 -2.52
C GLN A 284 -12.19 42.18 -1.32
N ALA A 285 -13.26 42.98 -1.29
CA ALA A 285 -14.29 42.91 -0.25
C ALA A 285 -14.98 41.54 -0.18
N ILE A 286 -15.13 40.85 -1.31
CA ILE A 286 -15.65 39.47 -1.38
C ILE A 286 -14.60 38.44 -0.92
N ILE A 287 -13.34 38.62 -1.31
CA ILE A 287 -12.27 37.63 -1.07
C ILE A 287 -11.80 37.61 0.39
N ILE A 288 -11.67 38.76 1.04
CA ILE A 288 -11.17 38.88 2.42
C ILE A 288 -11.90 37.95 3.41
N PRO A 289 -13.25 37.97 3.54
CA PRO A 289 -13.95 37.07 4.45
C PRO A 289 -13.82 35.60 4.05
N ARG A 290 -13.72 35.29 2.74
CA ARG A 290 -13.50 33.92 2.25
C ARG A 290 -12.13 33.38 2.64
N ILE A 291 -11.09 34.22 2.62
CA ILE A 291 -9.74 33.85 3.07
C ILE A 291 -9.75 33.47 4.54
N THR A 292 -10.36 34.29 5.40
CA THR A 292 -10.45 34.02 6.85
C THR A 292 -11.14 32.69 7.11
N MET A 293 -12.32 32.48 6.51
CA MET A 293 -13.06 31.23 6.68
C MET A 293 -12.29 30.01 6.13
N LEU A 294 -11.62 30.16 4.98
CA LEU A 294 -10.81 29.08 4.41
C LEU A 294 -9.64 28.71 5.33
N MET A 295 -8.99 29.69 5.96
CA MET A 295 -7.90 29.47 6.92
C MET A 295 -8.40 28.79 8.20
N GLU A 296 -9.58 29.16 8.71
CA GLU A 296 -10.21 28.51 9.86
C GLU A 296 -10.53 27.03 9.57
N ILE A 297 -11.14 26.75 8.43
CA ILE A 297 -11.46 25.38 8.01
C ILE A 297 -10.16 24.58 7.83
N ALA A 298 -9.16 25.12 7.13
CA ALA A 298 -7.88 24.45 6.94
C ALA A 298 -7.15 24.18 8.27
N ASN A 299 -7.23 25.10 9.23
CA ASN A 299 -6.68 24.91 10.57
C ASN A 299 -7.38 23.79 11.33
N SER A 300 -8.71 23.69 11.21
CA SER A 300 -9.49 22.60 11.80
C SER A 300 -9.05 21.23 11.25
N PHE A 301 -8.93 21.10 9.93
CA PHE A 301 -8.39 19.89 9.29
C PHE A 301 -6.99 19.56 9.79
N LEU A 302 -6.10 20.55 9.84
CA LEU A 302 -4.73 20.35 10.30
C LEU A 302 -4.67 19.89 11.77
N SER A 303 -5.44 20.51 12.66
CA SER A 303 -5.49 20.09 14.07
C SER A 303 -5.99 18.66 14.19
N THR A 304 -7.08 18.29 13.50
CA THR A 304 -7.59 16.91 13.51
C THR A 304 -6.54 15.89 13.02
N ILE A 305 -5.74 16.24 12.00
CA ILE A 305 -4.65 15.37 11.52
C ILE A 305 -3.53 15.26 12.56
N ILE A 306 -3.10 16.38 13.16
CA ILE A 306 -2.02 16.38 14.17
C ILE A 306 -2.42 15.57 15.40
N ASP A 307 -3.65 15.76 15.89
CA ASP A 307 -4.17 15.10 17.09
C ASP A 307 -4.39 13.59 16.88
N SER A 308 -4.39 13.14 15.62
CA SER A 308 -4.59 11.73 15.26
C SER A 308 -3.31 10.88 15.25
N LEU A 309 -2.17 11.42 15.69
CA LEU A 309 -0.84 10.76 15.62
C LEU A 309 -0.83 9.29 16.05
N ASP A 310 -1.48 8.98 17.17
CA ASP A 310 -1.49 7.62 17.75
C ASP A 310 -2.34 6.63 16.96
N SER A 311 -3.27 7.12 16.15
CA SER A 311 -4.10 6.29 15.26
C SER A 311 -3.42 6.01 13.91
N VAL A 312 -2.29 6.64 13.60
CA VAL A 312 -1.57 6.43 12.34
C VAL A 312 -1.00 5.01 12.31
N PRO A 313 -1.29 4.20 11.26
CA PRO A 313 -0.82 2.83 11.16
C PRO A 313 0.70 2.69 11.29
N TYR A 314 1.15 1.66 12.00
CA TYR A 314 2.56 1.38 12.26
C TYR A 314 3.42 1.43 11.00
N GLY A 315 3.05 0.72 9.93
CA GLY A 315 3.88 0.67 8.73
C GLY A 315 3.97 2.01 7.99
N ILE A 316 2.95 2.89 8.07
CA ILE A 316 3.05 4.26 7.54
C ILE A 316 4.07 5.07 8.35
N ARG A 317 3.99 5.01 9.69
CA ARG A 317 4.95 5.66 10.59
C ARG A 317 6.37 5.13 10.38
N TRP A 318 6.50 3.82 10.18
CA TRP A 318 7.78 3.17 9.91
C TRP A 318 8.38 3.58 8.57
N ILE A 319 7.58 3.70 7.51
CA ILE A 319 8.06 4.27 6.23
C ILE A 319 8.55 5.71 6.42
N CYS A 320 7.84 6.55 7.19
CA CYS A 320 8.32 7.89 7.54
C CYS A 320 9.67 7.84 8.29
N LYS A 321 9.82 6.94 9.27
CA LYS A 321 11.09 6.69 9.98
C LYS A 321 12.21 6.30 9.00
N GLN A 322 11.95 5.42 8.04
CA GLN A 322 12.93 5.02 7.04
C GLN A 322 13.33 6.18 6.11
N ILE A 323 12.37 6.97 5.63
CA ILE A 323 12.65 8.18 4.83
C ILE A 323 13.58 9.12 5.62
N ARG A 324 13.28 9.36 6.91
CA ARG A 324 14.10 10.19 7.79
C ARG A 324 15.53 9.65 7.93
N SER A 325 15.65 8.36 8.26
CA SER A 325 16.94 7.69 8.46
C SER A 325 17.82 7.71 7.21
N LEU A 326 17.26 7.32 6.06
CA LEU A 326 17.96 7.32 4.78
C LEU A 326 18.36 8.71 4.33
N THR A 327 17.52 9.72 4.58
CA THR A 327 17.86 11.12 4.27
C THR A 327 19.05 11.58 5.09
N ARG A 328 19.06 11.35 6.41
CA ARG A 328 20.19 11.73 7.28
C ARG A 328 21.47 11.00 6.92
N ARG A 329 21.38 9.74 6.47
CA ARG A 329 22.53 8.94 6.05
C ARG A 329 23.12 9.44 4.73
N LYS A 330 22.28 9.73 3.73
CA LYS A 330 22.74 10.15 2.40
C LYS A 330 23.10 11.64 2.35
N TYR A 331 22.39 12.47 3.11
CA TYR A 331 22.58 13.92 3.16
C TYR A 331 22.79 14.36 4.62
N PRO A 332 24.00 14.19 5.19
CA PRO A 332 24.27 14.56 6.58
C PRO A 332 24.05 16.05 6.89
N ASP A 333 24.27 16.91 5.89
CA ASP A 333 24.08 18.37 5.98
C ASP A 333 22.63 18.82 5.74
N ALA A 334 21.70 17.88 5.52
CA ALA A 334 20.30 18.19 5.31
C ALA A 334 19.68 18.77 6.60
N THR A 335 19.09 19.96 6.48
CA THR A 335 18.36 20.58 7.60
C THR A 335 17.13 19.76 7.99
N ASP A 336 16.73 19.80 9.25
CA ASP A 336 15.49 19.15 9.72
C ASP A 336 14.27 19.55 8.90
N ALA A 337 14.19 20.81 8.46
CA ALA A 337 13.11 21.28 7.60
C ALA A 337 13.08 20.57 6.23
N SER A 338 14.26 20.29 5.65
CA SER A 338 14.36 19.56 4.38
C SER A 338 13.96 18.09 4.52
N ILE A 339 14.32 17.47 5.64
CA ILE A 339 13.93 16.09 5.98
C ILE A 339 12.40 16.01 6.19
N CYS A 340 11.84 16.95 6.97
CA CYS A 340 10.38 17.08 7.13
C CYS A 340 9.67 17.27 5.78
N SER A 341 10.25 17.99 4.83
CA SER A 341 9.64 18.11 3.50
C SER A 341 9.58 16.78 2.73
N LEU A 342 10.56 15.89 2.86
CA LEU A 342 10.48 14.56 2.23
C LEU A 342 9.41 13.70 2.90
N ILE A 343 9.33 13.73 4.23
CA ILE A 343 8.30 13.02 5.00
C ILE A 343 6.91 13.56 4.63
N GLY A 344 6.75 14.89 4.56
CA GLY A 344 5.52 15.56 4.12
C GLY A 344 5.15 15.23 2.66
N GLY A 345 6.13 15.02 1.79
CA GLY A 345 5.94 14.51 0.44
C GLY A 345 5.42 13.07 0.37
N PHE A 346 5.62 12.25 1.40
CA PHE A 346 4.93 10.97 1.50
C PHE A 346 3.58 11.13 2.19
N PHE A 347 3.56 11.63 3.42
CA PHE A 347 2.38 11.65 4.27
C PHE A 347 1.27 12.57 3.75
N PHE A 348 1.57 13.80 3.34
CA PHE A 348 0.54 14.72 2.85
C PHE A 348 0.26 14.50 1.36
N LEU A 349 1.30 14.52 0.52
CA LEU A 349 1.11 14.50 -0.94
C LEU A 349 0.56 13.17 -1.46
N ARG A 350 0.95 12.02 -0.88
CA ARG A 350 0.56 10.70 -1.39
C ARG A 350 -0.52 10.00 -0.60
N PHE A 351 -0.75 10.40 0.64
CA PHE A 351 -1.71 9.74 1.52
C PHE A 351 -2.90 10.64 1.85
N ILE A 352 -2.70 11.76 2.56
CA ILE A 352 -3.80 12.61 3.04
C ILE A 352 -4.46 13.41 1.91
N ASN A 353 -3.71 14.19 1.13
CA ASN A 353 -4.27 15.15 0.17
C ASN A 353 -5.07 14.49 -0.96
N PRO A 354 -4.68 13.35 -1.53
CA PRO A 354 -5.51 12.64 -2.51
C PRO A 354 -6.91 12.30 -1.97
N ALA A 355 -6.99 11.92 -0.69
CA ALA A 355 -8.25 11.60 -0.02
C ALA A 355 -9.13 12.83 0.22
N ILE A 356 -8.52 13.99 0.50
CA ILE A 356 -9.24 15.26 0.62
C ILE A 356 -9.78 15.73 -0.74
N VAL A 357 -8.99 15.63 -1.81
CA VAL A 357 -9.35 16.13 -3.15
C VAL A 357 -10.40 15.23 -3.82
N THR A 358 -10.31 13.92 -3.62
CA THR A 358 -11.19 12.92 -4.23
C THR A 358 -11.83 12.01 -3.17
N PRO A 359 -12.63 12.55 -2.25
CA PRO A 359 -13.13 11.79 -1.09
C PRO A 359 -13.99 10.59 -1.49
N GLN A 360 -14.70 10.65 -2.63
CA GLN A 360 -15.49 9.52 -3.11
C GLN A 360 -14.62 8.33 -3.52
N ALA A 361 -13.43 8.57 -4.08
CA ALA A 361 -12.51 7.50 -4.49
C ALA A 361 -11.87 6.80 -3.27
N TYR A 362 -11.92 7.44 -2.10
CA TYR A 362 -11.43 6.93 -0.83
C TYR A 362 -12.58 6.50 0.12
N MET A 363 -13.82 6.45 -0.36
CA MET A 363 -15.01 6.07 0.42
C MET A 363 -15.22 6.90 1.69
N LEU A 364 -14.83 8.18 1.64
CA LEU A 364 -15.07 9.11 2.73
C LEU A 364 -16.48 9.73 2.63
N VAL A 365 -17.11 9.62 1.46
CA VAL A 365 -18.43 10.18 1.12
C VAL A 365 -19.18 9.27 0.15
N ASP A 366 -20.51 9.31 0.16
CA ASP A 366 -21.36 8.43 -0.65
C ASP A 366 -21.47 8.84 -2.14
N GLY A 367 -21.08 10.07 -2.48
CA GLY A 367 -21.23 10.62 -3.83
C GLY A 367 -20.25 11.73 -4.15
N VAL A 368 -20.21 12.11 -5.43
CA VAL A 368 -19.31 13.20 -5.89
C VAL A 368 -19.76 14.52 -5.25
N PRO A 369 -18.87 15.23 -4.54
CA PRO A 369 -19.22 16.50 -3.92
C PRO A 369 -19.65 17.55 -4.96
N ALA A 370 -20.53 18.47 -4.56
CA ALA A 370 -20.94 19.60 -5.38
C ALA A 370 -19.75 20.49 -5.79
N LYS A 371 -19.93 21.29 -6.85
CA LYS A 371 -18.86 22.11 -7.47
C LYS A 371 -18.11 22.98 -6.44
N HIS A 372 -18.81 23.66 -5.54
CA HIS A 372 -18.19 24.56 -4.57
C HIS A 372 -17.45 23.81 -3.44
N PRO A 373 -18.06 22.87 -2.69
CA PRO A 373 -17.33 22.06 -1.70
C PRO A 373 -16.11 21.35 -2.28
N ARG A 374 -16.21 20.78 -3.49
CA ARG A 374 -15.07 20.14 -4.18
C ARG A 374 -13.92 21.11 -4.42
N ARG A 375 -14.22 22.34 -4.82
CA ARG A 375 -13.23 23.40 -5.01
C ARG A 375 -12.60 23.80 -3.67
N THR A 376 -13.39 23.94 -2.61
CA THR A 376 -12.91 24.23 -1.26
C THR A 376 -11.96 23.13 -0.75
N LEU A 377 -12.33 21.86 -0.87
CA LEU A 377 -11.46 20.72 -0.52
C LEU A 377 -10.13 20.75 -1.27
N THR A 378 -10.16 21.12 -2.56
CA THR A 378 -8.95 21.29 -3.36
C THR A 378 -8.04 22.40 -2.82
N LEU A 379 -8.63 23.53 -2.39
CA LEU A 379 -7.87 24.64 -1.79
C LEU A 379 -7.27 24.23 -0.44
N ILE A 380 -8.02 23.52 0.41
CA ILE A 380 -7.53 22.98 1.69
C ILE A 380 -6.34 22.04 1.46
N ALA A 381 -6.46 21.08 0.55
CA ALA A 381 -5.37 20.16 0.21
C ALA A 381 -4.11 20.90 -0.26
N LYS A 382 -4.27 21.96 -1.07
CA LYS A 382 -3.13 22.81 -1.49
C LYS A 382 -2.51 23.57 -0.32
N MET A 383 -3.31 24.11 0.60
CA MET A 383 -2.80 24.79 1.80
C MET A 383 -1.97 23.84 2.67
N LEU A 384 -2.48 22.63 2.93
CA LEU A 384 -1.75 21.58 3.66
C LEU A 384 -0.49 21.16 2.91
N GLN A 385 -0.56 21.02 1.58
CA GLN A 385 0.59 20.70 0.75
C GLN A 385 1.67 21.79 0.80
N ASN A 386 1.27 23.06 0.79
CA ASN A 386 2.16 24.20 0.86
C ASN A 386 2.87 24.27 2.21
N LEU A 387 2.14 23.99 3.28
CA LEU A 387 2.68 23.89 4.63
C LEU A 387 3.71 22.75 4.76
N ALA A 388 3.46 21.60 4.15
CA ALA A 388 4.36 20.45 4.21
C ALA A 388 5.65 20.65 3.37
N ASN A 389 5.55 21.23 2.17
CA ASN A 389 6.63 21.16 1.16
C ASN A 389 7.13 22.51 0.61
N LYS A 390 6.62 23.66 1.09
CA LYS A 390 6.98 25.02 0.62
C LYS A 390 7.21 25.12 -0.91
N PRO A 391 6.22 24.79 -1.76
CA PRO A 391 6.36 24.98 -3.19
C PRO A 391 6.48 26.49 -3.51
N SER A 392 7.21 26.81 -4.57
CA SER A 392 7.29 28.19 -5.06
C SER A 392 5.91 28.67 -5.53
N TYR A 393 5.47 29.84 -5.05
CA TYR A 393 4.21 30.48 -5.45
C TYR A 393 4.20 30.98 -6.91
N ALA A 394 5.27 30.73 -7.68
CA ALA A 394 5.43 31.22 -9.05
C ALA A 394 4.26 30.89 -10.00
N LYS A 395 3.50 29.81 -9.75
CA LYS A 395 2.35 29.42 -10.58
C LYS A 395 1.00 29.93 -10.08
N GLU A 396 0.87 30.29 -8.79
CA GLU A 396 -0.41 30.60 -8.15
C GLU A 396 -0.27 31.79 -7.18
N GLN A 397 0.08 32.96 -7.72
CA GLN A 397 0.33 34.19 -6.94
C GLN A 397 -0.85 34.57 -6.03
N TYR A 398 -2.08 34.29 -6.44
CA TYR A 398 -3.27 34.58 -5.62
C TYR A 398 -3.30 33.82 -4.28
N MET A 399 -2.54 32.73 -4.13
CA MET A 399 -2.44 31.98 -2.87
C MET A 399 -1.47 32.61 -1.86
N MET A 400 -0.72 33.66 -2.23
CA MET A 400 0.19 34.34 -1.29
C MET A 400 -0.54 34.96 -0.09
N SER A 401 -1.82 35.32 -0.26
CA SER A 401 -2.67 35.81 0.83
C SER A 401 -2.91 34.77 1.93
N LEU A 402 -2.64 33.48 1.65
CA LEU A 402 -2.73 32.38 2.61
C LEU A 402 -1.41 32.12 3.36
N ASN A 403 -0.34 32.88 3.10
CA ASN A 403 0.95 32.74 3.81
C ASN A 403 0.85 32.80 5.34
N PRO A 404 -0.02 33.63 5.96
CA PRO A 404 -0.17 33.61 7.42
C PRO A 404 -0.53 32.22 7.98
N PHE A 405 -1.28 31.40 7.22
CA PHE A 405 -1.59 30.03 7.62
C PHE A 405 -0.32 29.17 7.63
N VAL A 406 0.56 29.32 6.65
CA VAL A 406 1.80 28.56 6.57
C VAL A 406 2.74 28.94 7.72
N GLU A 407 2.97 30.23 7.93
CA GLU A 407 3.89 30.72 8.96
C GLU A 407 3.43 30.36 10.37
N ASN A 408 2.13 30.48 10.67
CA ASN A 408 1.58 30.15 11.99
C ASN A 408 1.62 28.63 12.30
N ASN A 409 1.65 27.77 11.28
CA ASN A 409 1.50 26.33 11.46
C ASN A 409 2.78 25.52 11.23
N LYS A 410 3.83 26.14 10.68
CA LYS A 410 5.09 25.46 10.31
C LYS A 410 5.73 24.72 11.48
N ALA A 411 5.76 25.33 12.66
CA ALA A 411 6.40 24.74 13.84
C ALA A 411 5.67 23.46 14.29
N ARG A 412 4.35 23.52 14.47
CA ARG A 412 3.54 22.36 14.88
C ARG A 412 3.52 21.25 13.83
N MET A 413 3.53 21.60 12.54
CA MET A 413 3.65 20.62 11.45
C MET A 413 4.98 19.85 11.54
N ASN A 414 6.09 20.55 11.72
CA ASN A 414 7.41 19.90 11.84
C ASN A 414 7.50 19.02 13.09
N GLN A 415 6.92 19.43 14.21
CA GLN A 415 6.85 18.60 15.42
C GLN A 415 6.07 17.30 15.16
N PHE A 416 4.90 17.41 14.52
CA PHE A 416 4.10 16.25 14.12
C PHE A 416 4.86 15.30 13.18
N LEU A 417 5.51 15.82 12.14
CA LEU A 417 6.28 15.01 11.18
C LEU A 417 7.46 14.28 11.84
N ASN A 418 8.11 14.91 12.83
CA ASN A 418 9.15 14.25 13.61
C ASN A 418 8.57 13.16 14.51
N ALA A 419 7.47 13.43 15.21
CA ALA A 419 6.81 12.47 16.10
C ALA A 419 6.25 11.25 15.34
N LEU A 420 5.82 11.42 14.08
CA LEU A 420 5.44 10.32 13.19
C LEU A 420 6.54 9.26 13.07
N CYS A 421 7.81 9.68 13.08
CA CYS A 421 8.96 8.81 12.88
C CYS A 421 9.43 8.08 14.15
N GLU A 422 8.85 8.39 15.32
CA GLU A 422 9.20 7.77 16.59
C GLU A 422 8.46 6.44 16.78
N VAL A 423 8.99 5.38 16.16
CA VAL A 423 8.46 4.01 16.26
C VAL A 423 9.58 2.98 16.40
N GLY A 424 9.31 1.91 17.17
CA GLY A 424 10.21 0.77 17.35
C GLY A 424 10.45 -0.02 16.07
N ASP A 425 11.57 -0.73 15.99
CA ASP A 425 11.85 -1.67 14.90
C ASP A 425 11.19 -3.03 15.15
N PHE A 426 11.00 -3.80 14.07
CA PHE A 426 10.30 -5.09 14.11
C PHE A 426 11.21 -6.30 13.83
N TYR A 427 12.53 -6.11 13.69
CA TYR A 427 13.42 -7.21 13.24
C TYR A 427 13.41 -8.39 14.21
N GLU A 428 13.44 -8.15 15.52
CA GLU A 428 13.42 -9.21 16.53
C GLU A 428 12.13 -10.03 16.48
N SER A 429 10.97 -9.37 16.31
CA SER A 429 9.69 -10.08 16.15
C SER A 429 9.59 -10.80 14.81
N LEU A 430 10.08 -10.20 13.72
CA LEU A 430 10.09 -10.83 12.41
C LEU A 430 10.98 -12.08 12.37
N GLU A 431 12.14 -12.07 13.01
CA GLU A 431 13.01 -13.24 13.11
C GLU A 431 12.26 -14.41 13.77
N LEU A 432 11.62 -14.15 14.93
CA LEU A 432 10.79 -15.15 15.60
C LEU A 432 9.62 -15.64 14.73
N ASP A 433 8.90 -14.72 14.07
CA ASP A 433 7.79 -15.05 13.18
C ASP A 433 8.23 -15.90 11.97
N GLN A 434 9.42 -15.64 11.42
CA GLN A 434 9.99 -16.43 10.33
C GLN A 434 10.30 -17.85 10.80
N TYR A 435 10.97 -18.01 11.95
CA TYR A 435 11.23 -19.32 12.53
C TYR A 435 9.95 -20.11 12.79
N MET A 436 8.91 -19.46 13.31
CA MET A 436 7.62 -20.12 13.53
C MET A 436 6.88 -20.47 12.25
N ALA A 437 7.01 -19.68 11.20
CA ALA A 437 6.32 -19.97 9.96
C ALA A 437 6.85 -21.21 9.26
N LEU A 438 8.15 -21.48 9.39
CA LEU A 438 8.77 -22.70 8.91
C LEU A 438 8.16 -23.98 9.55
N SER A 439 7.56 -23.87 10.75
CA SER A 439 6.88 -25.00 11.40
C SER A 439 5.38 -25.09 11.06
N LYS A 440 4.80 -24.05 10.43
CA LYS A 440 3.40 -24.06 10.00
C LYS A 440 3.26 -24.86 8.71
N LYS A 441 2.60 -26.02 8.79
CA LYS A 441 2.29 -26.88 7.64
C LYS A 441 1.26 -26.29 6.65
N ASP A 442 0.61 -25.18 6.99
CA ASP A 442 -0.55 -24.62 6.26
C ASP A 442 -0.27 -23.28 5.55
N LEU A 443 0.97 -23.02 5.14
CA LEU A 443 1.27 -21.81 4.36
C LEU A 443 0.65 -21.93 2.97
N GLN A 444 -0.25 -21.01 2.62
CA GLN A 444 -0.94 -21.01 1.34
C GLN A 444 -1.29 -19.60 0.88
N ILE A 445 -1.34 -19.38 -0.43
CA ILE A 445 -1.78 -18.11 -1.04
C ILE A 445 -2.88 -18.36 -2.07
N ASN A 446 -3.81 -17.42 -2.20
CA ASN A 446 -4.83 -17.44 -3.26
C ASN A 446 -4.39 -16.52 -4.42
N ILE A 447 -3.93 -17.12 -5.51
CA ILE A 447 -3.31 -16.41 -6.64
C ILE A 447 -4.05 -16.71 -7.95
N THR A 448 -4.20 -15.72 -8.83
CA THR A 448 -4.77 -15.94 -10.16
C THR A 448 -3.73 -16.45 -11.16
N LEU A 449 -4.16 -17.17 -12.20
CA LEU A 449 -3.27 -17.65 -13.26
C LEU A 449 -2.46 -16.51 -13.89
N ASN A 450 -3.09 -15.37 -14.18
CA ASN A 450 -2.39 -14.22 -14.77
C ASN A 450 -1.44 -13.53 -13.80
N GLU A 451 -1.72 -13.51 -12.48
CA GLU A 451 -0.75 -13.00 -11.50
C GLU A 451 0.48 -13.91 -11.44
N LEU A 452 0.26 -15.22 -11.46
CA LEU A 452 1.30 -16.24 -11.43
C LEU A 452 2.16 -16.22 -12.71
N TYR A 453 1.54 -16.21 -13.90
CA TYR A 453 2.25 -16.15 -15.18
C TYR A 453 2.94 -14.80 -15.41
N ASN A 454 2.31 -13.68 -15.03
CA ASN A 454 2.94 -12.37 -15.14
C ASN A 454 4.18 -12.26 -14.25
N THR A 455 4.08 -12.70 -12.99
CA THR A 455 5.23 -12.70 -12.07
C THR A 455 6.36 -13.57 -12.60
N HIS A 456 6.04 -14.77 -13.11
CA HIS A 456 7.01 -15.64 -13.75
C HIS A 456 7.68 -14.98 -14.97
N SER A 457 6.89 -14.39 -15.87
CA SER A 457 7.41 -13.69 -17.06
C SER A 457 8.37 -12.56 -16.68
N LEU A 458 7.99 -11.73 -15.70
CA LEU A 458 8.82 -10.61 -15.23
C LEU A 458 10.13 -11.10 -14.57
N LEU A 459 10.07 -12.19 -13.80
CA LEU A 459 11.27 -12.81 -13.23
C LEU A 459 12.21 -13.34 -14.30
N MET A 460 11.68 -14.02 -15.32
CA MET A 460 12.46 -14.55 -16.44
C MET A 460 13.12 -13.43 -17.26
N GLN A 461 12.40 -12.35 -17.54
CA GLN A 461 12.90 -11.19 -18.28
C GLN A 461 14.12 -10.54 -17.62
N HIS A 462 14.18 -10.58 -16.29
CA HIS A 462 15.23 -9.93 -15.50
C HIS A 462 16.14 -10.91 -14.75
N MET A 463 16.09 -12.19 -15.12
CA MET A 463 16.71 -13.29 -14.38
C MET A 463 18.23 -13.12 -14.22
N ASP A 464 18.92 -12.62 -15.25
CA ASP A 464 20.39 -12.44 -15.21
C ASP A 464 20.83 -11.35 -14.22
N VAL A 465 19.98 -10.36 -13.96
CA VAL A 465 20.24 -9.30 -12.97
C VAL A 465 19.81 -9.75 -11.57
N LEU A 466 18.67 -10.45 -11.47
CA LEU A 466 18.11 -10.90 -10.19
C LEU A 466 18.91 -12.05 -9.58
N SER A 467 19.45 -12.92 -10.42
CA SER A 467 20.10 -14.16 -10.01
C SER A 467 21.24 -14.53 -10.98
N PRO A 468 22.37 -13.79 -10.93
CA PRO A 468 23.49 -13.96 -11.87
C PRO A 468 24.27 -15.27 -11.69
N ASN A 469 24.07 -15.98 -10.57
CA ASN A 469 24.77 -17.22 -10.25
C ASN A 469 23.79 -18.40 -10.36
N ASP A 470 24.21 -19.43 -11.09
CA ASP A 470 23.44 -20.65 -11.33
C ASP A 470 23.12 -21.44 -10.05
N LYS A 471 23.86 -21.20 -8.96
CA LYS A 471 23.63 -21.84 -7.67
C LYS A 471 22.55 -21.18 -6.82
N HIS A 472 22.07 -20.00 -7.22
CA HIS A 472 21.04 -19.31 -6.46
C HIS A 472 19.69 -20.03 -6.60
N HIS A 473 18.95 -20.14 -5.50
CA HIS A 473 17.67 -20.87 -5.47
C HIS A 473 16.66 -20.35 -6.50
N LEU A 474 16.59 -19.02 -6.69
CA LEU A 474 15.69 -18.42 -7.68
C LEU A 474 15.99 -18.91 -9.11
N ARG A 475 17.26 -18.98 -9.50
CA ARG A 475 17.67 -19.45 -10.84
C ARG A 475 17.27 -20.91 -11.05
N ILE A 476 17.57 -21.76 -10.07
CA ILE A 476 17.25 -23.19 -10.10
C ILE A 476 15.75 -23.40 -10.30
N LEU A 477 14.89 -22.67 -9.57
CA LEU A 477 13.44 -22.78 -9.72
C LEU A 477 12.96 -22.33 -11.10
N LEU A 478 13.47 -21.20 -11.60
CA LEU A 478 13.07 -20.66 -12.90
C LEU A 478 13.51 -21.56 -14.06
N ASP A 479 14.73 -22.11 -14.01
CA ASP A 479 15.23 -23.04 -15.02
C ASP A 479 14.40 -24.34 -15.04
N GLU A 480 13.96 -24.83 -13.88
CA GLU A 480 13.07 -25.99 -13.78
C GLU A 480 11.63 -25.72 -14.27
N LEU A 481 11.14 -24.48 -14.13
CA LEU A 481 9.84 -24.05 -14.63
C LEU A 481 9.83 -23.87 -16.15
N GLY A 482 10.97 -23.47 -16.73
CA GLY A 482 11.11 -23.18 -18.15
C GLY A 482 10.43 -21.88 -18.57
N ALA A 483 9.95 -21.82 -19.82
CA ALA A 483 9.34 -20.61 -20.36
C ALA A 483 8.00 -20.27 -19.68
N ALA A 484 7.81 -18.99 -19.35
CA ALA A 484 6.56 -18.50 -18.77
C ALA A 484 5.39 -18.66 -19.76
N PRO A 485 4.23 -19.22 -19.34
CA PRO A 485 3.03 -19.24 -20.16
C PRO A 485 2.52 -17.83 -20.48
N ALA A 486 1.84 -17.68 -21.62
CA ALA A 486 1.13 -16.44 -21.93
C ALA A 486 -0.04 -16.23 -20.97
N GLN A 487 -0.37 -14.96 -20.70
CA GLN A 487 -1.56 -14.62 -19.94
C GLN A 487 -2.82 -15.11 -20.65
N VAL A 488 -3.76 -15.63 -19.87
CA VAL A 488 -5.03 -16.17 -20.36
C VAL A 488 -6.09 -15.06 -20.44
N PRO A 489 -7.09 -15.19 -21.33
CA PRO A 489 -8.24 -14.29 -21.38
C PRO A 489 -8.92 -14.17 -20.01
N ARG A 490 -9.61 -13.04 -19.77
CA ARG A 490 -10.26 -12.76 -18.47
C ARG A 490 -11.21 -13.89 -18.02
N LYS A 491 -11.96 -14.48 -18.95
CA LYS A 491 -12.85 -15.64 -18.71
C LYS A 491 -12.13 -16.85 -18.10
N GLU A 492 -10.88 -17.07 -18.47
CA GLU A 492 -10.05 -18.21 -18.05
C GLU A 492 -9.13 -17.86 -16.86
N ASN A 493 -9.06 -16.58 -16.45
CA ASN A 493 -8.16 -16.10 -15.40
C ASN A 493 -8.68 -16.39 -13.98
N ARG A 494 -8.61 -17.65 -13.59
CA ARG A 494 -9.12 -18.15 -12.31
C ARG A 494 -8.13 -17.97 -11.16
N SER A 495 -8.66 -17.97 -9.94
CA SER A 495 -7.89 -18.09 -8.71
C SER A 495 -7.62 -19.55 -8.36
N ILE A 496 -6.40 -19.85 -7.92
CA ILE A 496 -5.98 -21.14 -7.37
C ILE A 496 -5.47 -20.95 -5.94
N GLU A 497 -5.67 -21.97 -5.10
CA GLU A 497 -5.01 -22.07 -3.80
C GLU A 497 -3.66 -22.77 -3.99
N LEU A 498 -2.59 -22.05 -3.67
CA LEU A 498 -1.23 -22.51 -3.86
C LEU A 498 -0.59 -22.80 -2.49
N PRO A 499 -0.44 -24.07 -2.10
CA PRO A 499 0.22 -24.44 -0.84
C PRO A 499 1.72 -24.22 -0.99
N LEU A 500 2.27 -23.31 -0.19
CA LEU A 500 3.67 -22.89 -0.26
C LEU A 500 4.54 -23.80 0.60
N TYR A 501 5.66 -24.24 0.05
CA TYR A 501 6.65 -25.05 0.78
C TYR A 501 8.06 -24.78 0.25
N SER A 502 9.06 -25.01 1.10
CA SER A 502 10.47 -25.00 0.68
C SER A 502 10.97 -26.42 0.45
N ARG A 503 11.83 -26.60 -0.56
CA ARG A 503 12.60 -27.86 -0.74
C ARG A 503 13.99 -27.83 -0.11
N TRP A 504 14.44 -26.67 0.35
CA TRP A 504 15.80 -26.48 0.89
C TRP A 504 15.83 -26.32 2.41
N GLU A 505 14.68 -26.16 3.06
CA GLU A 505 14.61 -26.01 4.50
C GLU A 505 14.54 -27.39 5.18
N THR A 506 15.43 -27.61 6.12
CA THR A 506 15.39 -28.75 7.03
C THR A 506 14.19 -28.62 7.98
N PRO A 507 13.43 -29.70 8.24
CA PRO A 507 12.36 -29.70 9.23
C PRO A 507 12.84 -29.21 10.60
N ILE A 508 12.14 -28.25 11.20
CA ILE A 508 12.56 -27.59 12.46
C ILE A 508 12.67 -28.56 13.65
N GLN A 509 12.04 -29.72 13.59
CA GLN A 509 12.08 -30.69 14.70
C GLN A 509 13.53 -31.00 15.15
N ASP A 510 14.49 -30.97 14.21
CA ASP A 510 15.92 -31.13 14.53
C ASP A 510 16.60 -29.85 15.02
N LEU A 511 16.15 -28.66 14.56
CA LEU A 511 16.78 -27.37 14.86
C LEU A 511 16.30 -26.76 16.19
N SER A 512 15.02 -26.89 16.55
CA SER A 512 14.51 -26.49 17.86
C SER A 512 15.17 -27.29 18.98
N THR A 513 15.40 -28.57 18.73
CA THR A 513 16.11 -29.47 19.66
C THR A 513 17.59 -29.10 19.76
N SER A 514 18.23 -28.70 18.65
CA SER A 514 19.63 -28.28 18.61
C SER A 514 19.92 -26.87 19.17
N LEU A 515 18.97 -25.92 19.07
CA LEU A 515 19.13 -24.58 19.65
C LEU A 515 18.82 -24.56 21.16
N MET A 516 17.91 -25.44 21.61
CA MET A 516 17.61 -25.60 23.03
C MET A 516 18.69 -26.38 23.78
N SER A 517 19.40 -27.31 23.15
CA SER A 517 20.43 -28.13 23.80
C SER A 517 21.63 -27.33 24.33
N ASP A 518 21.94 -26.18 23.74
CA ASP A 518 23.15 -25.41 24.10
C ASP A 518 22.92 -24.40 25.24
N SER A 519 21.67 -24.14 25.64
CA SER A 519 21.36 -23.07 26.61
C SER A 519 20.30 -23.37 27.68
N VAL A 520 19.54 -24.47 27.53
CA VAL A 520 18.42 -24.84 28.40
C VAL A 520 18.68 -26.20 29.03
N THR A 521 18.56 -26.32 30.36
CA THR A 521 18.77 -27.62 31.04
C THR A 521 17.56 -28.54 30.85
N GLN A 522 17.75 -29.86 30.98
CA GLN A 522 16.63 -30.81 30.97
C GLN A 522 15.55 -30.47 32.02
N ASN A 523 15.98 -29.94 33.18
CA ASN A 523 15.07 -29.49 34.23
C ASN A 523 14.23 -28.28 33.80
N ASP A 524 14.82 -27.33 33.06
CA ASP A 524 14.07 -26.19 32.50
C ASP A 524 13.03 -26.68 31.46
N ILE A 525 13.38 -27.67 30.63
CA ILE A 525 12.46 -28.28 29.66
C ILE A 525 11.29 -28.96 30.37
N ASN A 526 11.58 -29.82 31.35
CA ASN A 526 10.57 -30.53 32.13
C ASN A 526 9.66 -29.54 32.90
N TYR A 527 10.22 -28.45 33.41
CA TYR A 527 9.47 -27.39 34.10
C TYR A 527 8.49 -26.68 33.15
N MET A 528 8.95 -26.29 31.96
CA MET A 528 8.10 -25.65 30.95
C MET A 528 7.01 -26.59 30.44
N GLU A 529 7.33 -27.86 30.24
CA GLU A 529 6.37 -28.89 29.85
C GLU A 529 5.31 -29.11 30.94
N THR A 530 5.72 -29.17 32.21
CA THR A 530 4.82 -29.28 33.36
C THR A 530 3.83 -28.12 33.41
N LYS A 531 4.34 -26.88 33.29
CA LYS A 531 3.52 -25.67 33.23
C LYS A 531 2.52 -25.72 32.07
N SER A 532 2.98 -26.07 30.88
CA SER A 532 2.17 -26.15 29.66
C SER A 532 1.02 -27.14 29.82
N ILE A 533 1.29 -28.34 30.36
CA ILE A 533 0.25 -29.34 30.60
C ILE A 533 -0.78 -28.83 31.63
N PHE A 534 -0.34 -28.17 32.71
CA PHE A 534 -1.28 -27.59 33.68
C PHE A 534 -2.16 -26.49 33.09
N VAL A 535 -1.58 -25.61 32.29
CA VAL A 535 -2.29 -24.57 31.50
C VAL A 535 -3.35 -25.22 30.60
N GLN A 536 -2.98 -26.28 29.88
CA GLN A 536 -3.91 -27.03 29.01
C GLN A 536 -5.04 -27.71 29.80
N LEU A 537 -4.74 -28.31 30.95
CA LEU A 537 -5.73 -28.96 31.82
C LEU A 537 -6.73 -27.93 32.38
N LEU A 538 -6.27 -26.76 32.82
CA LEU A 538 -7.13 -25.68 33.31
C LEU A 538 -8.07 -25.14 32.22
N ARG A 539 -7.54 -24.94 31.00
CA ARG A 539 -8.35 -24.54 29.84
C ARG A 539 -9.40 -25.58 29.46
N SER A 540 -9.12 -26.86 29.68
CA SER A 540 -10.05 -27.96 29.42
C SER A 540 -11.09 -28.14 30.55
N MET A 541 -10.80 -27.65 31.76
CA MET A 541 -11.64 -27.81 32.96
C MET A 541 -11.87 -26.47 33.68
N PRO A 542 -12.60 -25.52 33.06
CA PRO A 542 -12.76 -24.16 33.57
C PRO A 542 -13.37 -24.07 34.98
N THR A 543 -14.20 -25.04 35.38
CA THR A 543 -14.83 -25.08 36.72
C THR A 543 -13.83 -25.19 37.88
N ILE A 544 -12.60 -25.62 37.62
CA ILE A 544 -11.53 -25.72 38.61
C ILE A 544 -10.65 -24.46 38.58
N ALA A 545 -10.56 -23.79 37.42
CA ALA A 545 -9.73 -22.60 37.21
C ALA A 545 -10.18 -21.39 38.05
N ASP A 546 -11.47 -21.31 38.39
CA ASP A 546 -12.02 -20.21 39.19
C ASP A 546 -11.72 -20.31 40.70
N LYS A 547 -11.24 -21.48 41.18
CA LYS A 547 -10.89 -21.68 42.59
C LYS A 547 -9.43 -21.29 42.84
N ARG A 548 -9.21 -20.23 43.61
CA ARG A 548 -7.88 -19.83 44.09
C ARG A 548 -7.69 -20.18 45.58
N PRO A 549 -6.52 -20.70 46.00
CA PRO A 549 -5.37 -21.12 45.17
C PRO A 549 -5.66 -22.39 44.35
N ILE A 550 -4.97 -22.53 43.20
CA ILE A 550 -5.15 -23.67 42.29
C ILE A 550 -4.41 -24.87 42.88
N ASN A 551 -5.15 -25.89 43.31
CA ASN A 551 -4.54 -27.14 43.77
C ASN A 551 -4.11 -28.00 42.57
N LEU A 552 -2.83 -27.90 42.19
CA LEU A 552 -2.25 -28.60 41.03
C LEU A 552 -2.29 -30.12 41.19
N GLY A 553 -2.08 -30.64 42.41
CA GLY A 553 -2.15 -32.07 42.68
C GLY A 553 -3.54 -32.65 42.43
N ALA A 554 -4.57 -32.00 42.96
CA ALA A 554 -5.97 -32.39 42.77
C ALA A 554 -6.42 -32.24 41.31
N LEU A 555 -5.93 -31.21 40.61
CA LEU A 555 -6.19 -31.02 39.18
C LEU A 555 -5.60 -32.15 38.34
N ALA A 556 -4.35 -32.56 38.61
CA ALA A 556 -3.69 -33.65 37.91
C ALA A 556 -4.37 -34.99 38.16
N GLU A 557 -4.77 -35.27 39.41
CA GLU A 557 -5.49 -36.51 39.78
C GLU A 557 -6.88 -36.58 39.14
N LYS A 558 -7.61 -35.45 39.14
CA LYS A 558 -8.91 -35.36 38.47
C LYS A 558 -8.80 -35.49 36.95
N ALA A 559 -7.72 -34.98 36.35
CA ALA A 559 -7.43 -35.21 34.93
C ALA A 559 -7.12 -36.69 34.65
N ALA A 560 -6.29 -37.33 35.48
CA ALA A 560 -5.90 -38.73 35.38
C ALA A 560 -7.08 -39.72 35.54
N THR A 561 -8.16 -39.29 36.18
CA THR A 561 -9.39 -40.07 36.40
C THR A 561 -10.56 -39.62 35.51
N SER A 562 -10.30 -38.73 34.55
CA SER A 562 -11.30 -38.24 33.60
C SER A 562 -11.77 -39.34 32.64
N LYS A 563 -12.95 -39.15 32.03
CA LYS A 563 -13.46 -40.01 30.95
C LYS A 563 -12.77 -39.76 29.61
N ASP A 564 -12.07 -38.64 29.47
CA ASP A 564 -11.35 -38.26 28.26
C ASP A 564 -9.92 -38.85 28.25
N PRO A 565 -9.59 -39.76 27.30
CA PRO A 565 -8.26 -40.36 27.20
C PRO A 565 -7.10 -39.37 27.03
N VAL A 566 -7.35 -38.18 26.48
CA VAL A 566 -6.33 -37.13 26.31
C VAL A 566 -6.03 -36.46 27.65
N LEU A 567 -7.07 -36.13 28.43
CA LEU A 567 -6.92 -35.59 29.78
C LEU A 567 -6.26 -36.59 30.74
N VAL A 568 -6.59 -37.88 30.61
CA VAL A 568 -5.96 -38.94 31.41
C VAL A 568 -4.46 -39.01 31.14
N ARG A 569 -4.05 -39.05 29.87
CA ARG A 569 -2.62 -39.05 29.49
C ARG A 569 -1.88 -37.82 30.01
N ARG A 570 -2.50 -36.64 29.90
CA ARG A 570 -1.93 -35.38 30.42
C ARG A 570 -1.82 -35.37 31.95
N GLY A 571 -2.84 -35.87 32.65
CA GLY A 571 -2.85 -35.99 34.11
C GLY A 571 -1.76 -36.92 34.64
N ILE A 572 -1.59 -38.10 34.03
CA ILE A 572 -0.53 -39.05 34.41
C ILE A 572 0.86 -38.44 34.12
N LYS A 573 1.04 -37.82 32.95
CA LYS A 573 2.31 -37.23 32.55
C LYS A 573 2.73 -36.09 33.49
N VAL A 574 1.81 -35.20 33.85
CA VAL A 574 2.14 -34.06 34.73
C VAL A 574 2.43 -34.51 36.16
N GLN A 575 1.82 -35.59 36.65
CA GLN A 575 2.17 -36.20 37.95
C GLN A 575 3.60 -36.76 37.96
N ALA A 576 4.01 -37.43 36.87
CA ALA A 576 5.38 -37.92 36.73
C ALA A 576 6.39 -36.77 36.72
N LEU A 577 6.13 -35.73 35.91
CA LEU A 577 7.01 -34.56 35.81
C LEU A 577 7.11 -33.77 37.12
N LEU A 578 6.00 -33.61 37.87
CA LEU A 578 6.04 -33.00 39.20
C LEU A 578 6.95 -33.77 40.15
N THR A 579 6.92 -35.11 40.10
CA THR A 579 7.77 -35.96 40.95
C THR A 579 9.25 -35.83 40.58
N GLU A 580 9.56 -35.76 39.28
CA GLU A 580 10.93 -35.55 38.79
C GLU A 580 11.47 -34.16 39.16
N LEU A 581 10.66 -33.11 39.02
CA LEU A 581 11.06 -31.73 39.35
C LEU A 581 11.23 -31.51 40.87
N ASP A 582 10.40 -32.16 41.69
CA ASP A 582 10.52 -32.17 43.15
C ASP A 582 11.80 -32.91 43.58
N ALA A 583 12.09 -34.08 43.01
CA ALA A 583 13.32 -34.82 43.25
C ALA A 583 14.58 -34.04 42.82
N ALA A 584 14.47 -33.20 41.78
CA ALA A 584 15.53 -32.32 41.32
C ALA A 584 15.66 -31.01 42.14
N GLY A 585 14.76 -30.76 43.11
CA GLY A 585 14.74 -29.56 43.95
C GLY A 585 14.36 -28.28 43.20
N VAL A 586 13.69 -28.39 42.06
CA VAL A 586 13.24 -27.25 41.24
C VAL A 586 11.90 -26.69 41.75
N ILE A 587 11.05 -27.56 42.28
CA ILE A 587 9.80 -27.26 42.96
C ILE A 587 9.75 -27.99 44.29
N ASP A 588 8.89 -27.58 45.21
CA ASP A 588 8.78 -28.18 46.53
C ASP A 588 7.36 -28.72 46.75
N ARG A 589 7.24 -30.01 47.06
CA ARG A 589 5.95 -30.60 47.42
C ARG A 589 5.42 -30.09 48.77
N ALA A 590 6.28 -29.69 49.70
CA ALA A 590 5.90 -29.22 51.03
C ALA A 590 5.18 -27.85 51.00
N ASP A 591 5.42 -27.04 49.96
CA ASP A 591 4.72 -25.77 49.74
C ASP A 591 3.52 -25.88 48.77
N GLU A 592 3.10 -27.11 48.47
CA GLU A 592 2.08 -27.45 47.47
C GLU A 592 2.43 -27.01 46.04
N TYR A 593 3.72 -26.96 45.69
CA TYR A 593 4.22 -26.51 44.39
C TYR A 593 3.91 -25.03 44.12
N LYS A 594 4.04 -24.16 45.13
CA LYS A 594 3.62 -22.75 45.08
C LYS A 594 4.21 -21.97 43.91
N LEU A 595 5.50 -22.18 43.63
CA LEU A 595 6.17 -21.55 42.48
C LEU A 595 5.45 -21.88 41.16
N MET A 596 5.06 -23.14 40.98
CA MET A 596 4.33 -23.57 39.79
C MET A 596 2.89 -23.05 39.77
N GLN A 597 2.23 -22.99 40.93
CA GLN A 597 0.90 -22.39 41.04
C GLN A 597 0.90 -20.92 40.61
N ASP A 598 1.88 -20.14 41.05
CA ASP A 598 2.02 -18.72 40.73
C ASP A 598 2.28 -18.51 39.23
N GLU A 599 3.18 -19.29 38.63
CA GLU A 599 3.46 -19.22 37.19
C GLU A 599 2.26 -19.63 36.33
N VAL A 600 1.59 -20.73 36.66
CA VAL A 600 0.39 -21.19 35.93
C VAL A 600 -0.73 -20.16 36.07
N SER A 601 -0.90 -19.56 37.26
CA SER A 601 -1.90 -18.51 37.49
C SER A 601 -1.59 -17.23 36.69
N ALA A 602 -0.32 -16.83 36.61
CA ALA A 602 0.10 -15.69 35.81
C ALA A 602 -0.15 -15.94 34.31
N GLU A 603 0.13 -17.15 33.81
CA GLU A 603 -0.14 -17.53 32.43
C GLU A 603 -1.65 -17.52 32.12
N MET A 604 -2.50 -18.01 33.04
CA MET A 604 -3.97 -17.92 32.88
C MET A 604 -4.47 -16.48 32.78
N VAL A 605 -3.95 -15.57 33.61
CA VAL A 605 -4.29 -14.14 33.53
C VAL A 605 -3.83 -13.56 32.19
N HIS A 606 -2.62 -13.91 31.75
CA HIS A 606 -2.09 -13.48 30.45
C HIS A 606 -2.95 -13.97 29.28
N LEU A 607 -3.35 -15.24 29.27
CA LEU A 607 -4.24 -15.81 28.24
C LEU A 607 -5.65 -15.19 28.28
N GLY A 608 -6.16 -14.85 29.46
CA GLY A 608 -7.40 -14.09 29.62
C GLY A 608 -7.33 -12.71 28.96
N ASN A 609 -6.27 -11.95 29.24
CA ASN A 609 -6.02 -10.66 28.60
C ASN A 609 -5.84 -10.80 27.08
N ALA A 610 -5.15 -11.85 26.62
CA ALA A 610 -4.98 -12.14 25.21
C ALA A 610 -6.32 -12.44 24.52
N LYS A 611 -7.21 -13.21 25.17
CA LYS A 611 -8.57 -13.48 24.69
C LYS A 611 -9.37 -12.19 24.52
N GLU A 612 -9.37 -11.31 25.52
CA GLU A 612 -10.07 -10.02 25.42
C GLU A 612 -9.55 -9.19 24.26
N LYS A 613 -8.22 -9.13 24.08
CA LYS A 613 -7.58 -8.44 22.96
C LYS A 613 -8.02 -9.02 21.60
N VAL A 614 -8.02 -10.35 21.46
CA VAL A 614 -8.48 -11.05 20.24
C VAL A 614 -9.94 -10.74 19.93
N VAL A 615 -10.81 -10.72 20.94
CA VAL A 615 -12.23 -10.41 20.78
C VAL A 615 -12.44 -8.96 20.36
N LEU A 616 -11.72 -8.02 20.97
CA LEU A 616 -11.76 -6.61 20.59
C LEU A 616 -11.26 -6.39 19.15
N GLU A 617 -10.17 -7.05 18.77
CA GLU A 617 -9.63 -7.02 17.40
C GLU A 617 -10.65 -7.58 16.41
N ALA A 618 -11.28 -8.73 16.71
CA ALA A 618 -12.29 -9.34 15.86
C ALA A 618 -13.49 -8.40 15.62
N ARG A 619 -13.99 -7.72 16.67
CA ARG A 619 -15.07 -6.73 16.53
C ARG A 619 -14.66 -5.54 15.65
N SER A 620 -13.45 -5.05 15.84
CA SER A 620 -12.91 -3.96 15.01
C SER A 620 -12.83 -4.38 13.54
N LEU A 621 -12.29 -5.58 13.26
CA LEU A 621 -12.17 -6.12 11.91
C LEU A 621 -13.52 -6.46 11.28
N GLU A 622 -14.57 -6.79 12.04
CA GLU A 622 -15.92 -6.99 11.50
C GLU A 622 -16.46 -5.68 10.89
N SER A 623 -16.23 -4.54 11.56
CA SER A 623 -16.59 -3.22 11.04
C SER A 623 -15.81 -2.86 9.77
N VAL A 624 -14.52 -3.20 9.75
CA VAL A 624 -13.67 -3.01 8.56
C VAL A 624 -14.15 -3.88 7.40
N TYR A 625 -14.43 -5.16 7.65
CA TYR A 625 -14.94 -6.09 6.65
C TYR A 625 -16.27 -5.59 6.06
N LYS A 626 -17.18 -5.09 6.90
CA LYS A 626 -18.43 -4.47 6.43
C LYS A 626 -18.16 -3.31 5.48
N THR A 627 -17.29 -2.38 5.86
CA THR A 627 -16.93 -1.22 5.01
C THR A 627 -16.34 -1.67 3.67
N ILE A 628 -15.51 -2.71 3.67
CA ILE A 628 -14.91 -3.27 2.46
C ILE A 628 -16.00 -3.92 1.57
N CYS A 629 -16.97 -4.62 2.15
CA CYS A 629 -18.11 -5.14 1.40
C CYS A 629 -18.98 -4.02 0.81
N ASP A 630 -19.24 -2.95 1.56
CA ASP A 630 -19.98 -1.78 1.07
C ASP A 630 -19.27 -1.12 -0.11
N HIS A 631 -17.94 -1.02 -0.07
CA HIS A 631 -17.14 -0.55 -1.21
C HIS A 631 -17.22 -1.48 -2.42
N ASN A 632 -17.24 -2.80 -2.20
CA ASN A 632 -17.45 -3.75 -3.31
C ASN A 632 -18.78 -3.51 -4.01
N ASN A 633 -19.84 -3.33 -3.23
CA ASN A 633 -21.19 -3.08 -3.75
C ASN A 633 -21.24 -1.76 -4.53
N TYR A 634 -20.58 -0.72 -4.02
CA TYR A 634 -20.44 0.56 -4.72
C TYR A 634 -19.76 0.40 -6.09
N LEU A 635 -18.59 -0.26 -6.14
CA LEU A 635 -17.84 -0.48 -7.38
C LEU A 635 -18.63 -1.34 -8.38
N ARG A 636 -19.32 -2.38 -7.90
CA ARG A 636 -20.24 -3.19 -8.73
C ARG A 636 -21.37 -2.34 -9.29
N GLY A 637 -21.96 -1.46 -8.47
CA GLY A 637 -22.99 -0.52 -8.91
C GLY A 637 -22.50 0.43 -10.00
N GLN A 638 -21.28 0.96 -9.88
CA GLN A 638 -20.66 1.78 -10.93
C GLN A 638 -20.42 0.98 -12.22
N LEU A 639 -19.90 -0.24 -12.12
CA LEU A 639 -19.72 -1.12 -13.27
C LEU A 639 -21.05 -1.38 -13.99
N GLU A 640 -22.12 -1.63 -13.25
CA GLU A 640 -23.44 -1.86 -13.84
C GLU A 640 -23.98 -0.60 -14.54
N GLN A 641 -23.77 0.58 -13.96
CA GLN A 641 -24.09 1.86 -14.61
C GLN A 641 -23.30 2.03 -15.93
N TYR A 642 -22.03 1.65 -15.96
CA TYR A 642 -21.23 1.67 -17.18
C TYR A 642 -21.68 0.64 -18.21
N LYS A 643 -22.04 -0.58 -17.78
CA LYS A 643 -22.62 -1.62 -18.66
C LYS A 643 -23.89 -1.09 -19.32
N ALA A 644 -24.81 -0.53 -18.53
CA ALA A 644 -26.06 0.06 -19.03
C ALA A 644 -25.80 1.23 -19.98
N TYR A 645 -24.87 2.13 -19.63
CA TYR A 645 -24.49 3.25 -20.50
C TYR A 645 -23.95 2.77 -21.86
N LEU A 646 -23.02 1.82 -21.86
CA LEU A 646 -22.43 1.26 -23.07
C LEU A 646 -23.46 0.52 -23.94
N GLN A 647 -24.39 -0.21 -23.31
CA GLN A 647 -25.49 -0.86 -24.01
C GLN A 647 -26.42 0.15 -24.67
N ASN A 648 -26.75 1.25 -23.98
CA ASN A 648 -27.55 2.33 -24.54
C ASN A 648 -26.85 3.01 -25.72
N VAL A 649 -25.56 3.31 -25.61
CA VAL A 649 -24.75 3.86 -26.71
C VAL A 649 -24.70 2.90 -27.90
N ARG A 650 -24.63 1.59 -27.67
CA ARG A 650 -24.66 0.57 -28.73
C ARG A 650 -26.02 0.49 -29.42
N LEU A 651 -27.11 0.63 -28.68
CA LEU A 651 -28.48 0.66 -29.20
C LEU A 651 -28.76 1.92 -30.02
N THR A 652 -28.32 3.10 -29.57
CA THR A 652 -28.44 4.36 -30.33
C THR A 652 -27.58 4.35 -31.59
N SER A 653 -26.35 3.83 -31.51
CA SER A 653 -25.48 3.62 -32.68
C SER A 653 -26.06 2.61 -33.70
N SER A 654 -26.95 1.72 -33.27
CA SER A 654 -27.61 0.73 -34.14
C SER A 654 -28.93 1.25 -34.72
N LYS A 655 -29.59 2.23 -34.09
CA LYS A 655 -30.84 2.85 -34.57
C LYS A 655 -30.62 3.92 -35.65
N ASP A 656 -29.42 4.48 -35.78
CA ASP A 656 -29.07 5.40 -36.88
C ASP A 656 -28.72 4.70 -38.21
N LYS A 657 -29.03 3.41 -38.36
CA LYS A 657 -29.00 2.73 -39.67
C LYS A 657 -30.28 2.91 -40.50
N GLY A 658 -31.01 3.99 -40.27
CA GLY A 658 -32.35 4.18 -40.85
C GLY A 658 -32.72 5.62 -41.21
N ALA A 659 -31.84 6.40 -41.85
CA ALA A 659 -32.25 7.44 -42.80
C ALA A 659 -31.08 7.98 -43.65
N THR A 660 -31.18 7.70 -44.96
CA THR A 660 -30.59 8.38 -46.12
C THR A 660 -29.07 8.33 -46.36
N GLY A 661 -28.68 7.32 -47.16
CA GLY A 661 -27.63 7.36 -48.21
C GLY A 661 -26.21 6.95 -47.77
N VAL A 662 -25.49 6.00 -48.37
CA VAL A 662 -25.63 5.19 -49.59
C VAL A 662 -24.83 3.89 -49.34
N GLY A 663 -25.44 2.74 -49.66
CA GLY A 663 -24.81 1.50 -50.15
C GLY A 663 -23.68 0.83 -49.35
N VAL A 664 -24.01 -0.25 -48.63
CA VAL A 664 -23.08 -1.35 -48.37
C VAL A 664 -23.52 -2.54 -49.23
N VAL A 665 -22.69 -2.93 -50.19
CA VAL A 665 -22.76 -4.23 -50.87
C VAL A 665 -21.52 -5.02 -50.47
N THR A 666 -21.73 -6.25 -50.04
CA THR A 666 -20.72 -7.23 -49.61
C THR A 666 -19.82 -7.67 -50.76
N VAL A 667 -18.48 -7.67 -50.60
CA VAL A 667 -17.57 -8.52 -51.39
C VAL A 667 -16.32 -8.90 -50.56
N ASN A 668 -16.04 -10.21 -50.50
CA ASN A 668 -14.80 -10.83 -50.02
C ASN A 668 -13.57 -10.35 -50.81
N GLY A 669 -12.44 -10.15 -50.13
CA GLY A 669 -11.16 -9.98 -50.84
C GLY A 669 -9.97 -9.77 -49.91
N LYS A 670 -9.12 -10.81 -49.78
CA LYS A 670 -7.74 -10.67 -49.32
C LYS A 670 -7.03 -9.68 -50.26
N GLU A 671 -6.30 -8.70 -49.74
CA GLU A 671 -5.02 -8.29 -50.34
C GLU A 671 -4.19 -7.38 -49.42
N LYS A 672 -2.90 -7.70 -49.36
CA LYS A 672 -1.81 -6.89 -48.79
C LYS A 672 -1.57 -5.67 -49.69
N LYS A 673 -1.36 -4.46 -49.14
CA LYS A 673 -0.14 -3.65 -49.42
C LYS A 673 -0.05 -2.26 -48.76
N GLN A 674 1.23 -1.92 -48.52
CA GLN A 674 1.97 -0.65 -48.60
C GLN A 674 1.60 0.56 -47.72
N VAL A 675 2.58 0.93 -46.89
CA VAL A 675 2.67 2.16 -46.11
C VAL A 675 3.28 3.26 -46.98
N ASP A 676 2.50 4.31 -47.26
CA ASP A 676 3.00 5.51 -47.94
C ASP A 676 3.80 6.41 -46.98
N LYS A 677 5.06 6.68 -47.32
CA LYS A 677 5.91 7.69 -46.66
C LYS A 677 5.70 9.03 -47.35
N LYS A 678 5.20 10.04 -46.63
CA LYS A 678 5.16 11.42 -47.14
C LYS A 678 5.98 12.37 -46.26
N VAL A 679 6.90 13.07 -46.90
CA VAL A 679 7.89 14.00 -46.32
C VAL A 679 7.31 15.42 -46.32
N LEU A 680 7.36 16.13 -45.18
CA LEU A 680 6.97 17.54 -45.07
C LEU A 680 7.94 18.30 -44.14
N GLY A 681 8.48 19.44 -44.59
CA GLY A 681 9.28 20.37 -43.80
C GLY A 681 9.65 21.67 -44.57
N PRO A 682 9.89 22.83 -43.90
CA PRO A 682 9.97 24.15 -44.53
C PRO A 682 11.39 24.63 -44.88
N ARG A 683 12.41 23.76 -44.83
CA ARG A 683 13.78 24.08 -45.24
C ARG A 683 14.34 22.90 -46.03
N MET A 684 14.95 23.16 -47.19
CA MET A 684 15.37 22.18 -48.21
C MET A 684 16.20 20.98 -47.72
N ASN A 685 16.69 20.99 -46.47
CA ASN A 685 17.54 19.96 -45.88
C ASN A 685 17.01 19.33 -44.58
N ILE A 686 15.83 19.71 -44.07
CA ILE A 686 15.24 19.17 -42.81
C ILE A 686 13.84 18.62 -43.08
N TYR A 687 13.55 17.40 -42.61
CA TYR A 687 12.23 16.79 -42.72
C TYR A 687 11.81 16.02 -41.47
N PHE A 688 10.50 15.89 -41.26
CA PHE A 688 9.94 15.06 -40.22
C PHE A 688 9.54 13.69 -40.77
N MET A 689 9.84 12.64 -40.01
CA MET A 689 9.28 11.30 -40.17
C MET A 689 8.33 11.05 -39.00
N ILE A 690 7.10 10.64 -39.31
CA ILE A 690 6.07 10.38 -38.31
C ILE A 690 5.66 8.92 -38.44
N THR A 691 5.82 8.16 -37.37
CA THR A 691 5.46 6.73 -37.30
C THR A 691 4.56 6.47 -36.11
N SER A 692 3.63 5.52 -36.22
CA SER A 692 2.79 5.12 -35.09
C SER A 692 3.11 3.66 -34.74
N PRO A 693 3.91 3.41 -33.69
CA PRO A 693 4.27 2.04 -33.27
C PRO A 693 3.10 1.32 -32.60
N ALA A 694 2.19 2.06 -31.97
CA ALA A 694 0.97 1.57 -31.34
C ALA A 694 -0.16 2.61 -31.52
N PRO A 695 -1.43 2.19 -31.60
CA PRO A 695 -2.56 3.11 -31.70
C PRO A 695 -2.54 4.17 -30.59
N GLY A 696 -2.66 5.44 -30.97
CA GLY A 696 -2.62 6.57 -30.01
C GLY A 696 -1.21 6.98 -29.57
N THR A 697 -0.15 6.31 -30.02
CA THR A 697 1.24 6.72 -29.82
C THR A 697 1.87 7.07 -31.16
N PHE A 698 2.51 8.23 -31.23
CA PHE A 698 3.17 8.74 -32.43
C PHE A 698 4.61 9.09 -32.11
N ILE A 699 5.54 8.55 -32.88
CA ILE A 699 6.94 8.94 -32.87
C ILE A 699 7.12 9.99 -33.95
N ILE A 700 7.57 11.19 -33.57
CA ILE A 700 8.02 12.23 -34.51
C ILE A 700 9.54 12.28 -34.46
N ALA A 701 10.17 11.92 -35.57
CA ALA A 701 11.61 11.99 -35.76
C ALA A 701 11.99 13.12 -36.74
N LEU A 702 12.84 14.05 -36.31
CA LEU A 702 13.41 15.11 -37.12
C LEU A 702 14.70 14.63 -37.78
N HIS A 703 14.77 14.69 -39.11
CA HIS A 703 15.95 14.29 -39.88
C HIS A 703 16.55 15.45 -40.68
N PHE A 704 17.87 15.39 -40.89
CA PHE A 704 18.59 16.26 -41.81
C PHE A 704 19.17 15.43 -42.96
N LYS A 705 19.05 15.95 -44.18
CA LYS A 705 19.45 15.27 -45.41
C LYS A 705 20.98 15.00 -45.39
N GLY A 706 21.37 13.72 -45.40
CA GLY A 706 22.77 13.28 -45.34
C GLY A 706 23.23 12.67 -44.01
N ARG A 707 22.33 12.51 -43.03
CA ARG A 707 22.61 11.83 -41.75
C ARG A 707 21.70 10.61 -41.56
N ASP A 708 22.28 9.47 -41.18
CA ASP A 708 21.52 8.21 -41.01
C ASP A 708 20.67 8.16 -39.74
N LYS A 709 21.00 8.96 -38.71
CA LYS A 709 20.26 9.02 -37.44
C LYS A 709 19.43 10.31 -37.33
N PRO A 710 18.23 10.26 -36.72
CA PRO A 710 17.44 11.46 -36.45
C PRO A 710 18.20 12.43 -35.54
N ILE A 711 17.98 13.72 -35.75
CA ILE A 711 18.49 14.79 -34.89
C ILE A 711 17.72 14.82 -33.56
N LEU A 712 16.43 14.50 -33.61
CA LEU A 712 15.53 14.49 -32.48
C LEU A 712 14.46 13.43 -32.74
N GLU A 713 14.17 12.59 -31.76
CA GLU A 713 13.10 11.59 -31.81
C GLU A 713 12.22 11.78 -30.57
N MET A 714 10.90 11.76 -30.78
CA MET A 714 9.96 12.17 -29.75
C MET A 714 8.72 11.30 -29.76
N ASP A 715 8.40 10.79 -28.58
CA ASP A 715 7.16 10.07 -28.33
C ASP A 715 6.06 11.06 -27.93
N LEU A 716 5.02 11.12 -28.74
CA LEU A 716 3.81 11.88 -28.48
C LEU A 716 2.64 10.93 -28.32
N LYS A 717 2.05 10.92 -27.13
CA LYS A 717 0.76 10.28 -26.92
C LYS A 717 -0.34 11.22 -27.37
N ILE A 718 -1.33 10.67 -28.05
CA ILE A 718 -2.51 11.43 -28.45
C ILE A 718 -3.20 12.03 -27.21
N ASP A 719 -3.25 11.28 -26.11
CA ASP A 719 -3.86 11.69 -24.84
C ASP A 719 -3.24 12.98 -24.30
N ASP A 720 -1.91 13.13 -24.34
CA ASP A 720 -1.19 14.33 -23.88
C ASP A 720 -1.50 15.55 -24.77
N LEU A 721 -1.61 15.36 -26.08
CA LEU A 721 -1.99 16.42 -27.02
C LEU A 721 -3.45 16.84 -26.84
N LEU A 722 -4.32 15.90 -26.47
CA LEU A 722 -5.74 16.17 -26.21
C LEU A 722 -5.97 16.83 -24.86
N GLU A 723 -5.21 16.46 -23.84
CA GLU A 723 -5.18 17.14 -22.55
C GLU A 723 -4.71 18.60 -22.72
N LYS A 724 -3.65 18.83 -23.48
CA LYS A 724 -3.17 20.18 -23.82
C LYS A 724 -4.20 20.98 -24.62
N GLN A 725 -4.92 20.35 -25.55
CA GLN A 725 -6.01 20.99 -26.28
C GLN A 725 -7.16 21.39 -25.34
N LYS A 726 -7.49 20.54 -24.36
CA LYS A 726 -8.52 20.78 -23.34
C LYS A 726 -8.16 21.93 -22.40
N ASP A 727 -6.88 22.07 -22.07
CA ASP A 727 -6.34 23.16 -21.25
C ASP A 727 -6.10 24.47 -22.05
N GLN A 728 -6.60 24.55 -23.29
CA GLN A 728 -6.40 25.66 -24.23
C GLN A 728 -4.93 26.00 -24.52
N GLN A 729 -4.01 25.05 -24.35
CA GLN A 729 -2.61 25.20 -24.73
C GLN A 729 -2.46 24.96 -26.24
N ALA A 730 -2.39 26.05 -27.01
CA ALA A 730 -2.31 26.00 -28.47
C ALA A 730 -0.94 25.56 -29.00
N MET A 731 0.11 25.67 -28.19
CA MET A 731 1.50 25.41 -28.57
C MET A 731 2.13 24.39 -27.62
N LEU A 732 2.77 23.39 -28.21
CA LEU A 732 3.63 22.43 -27.54
C LEU A 732 5.08 22.89 -27.76
N ASP A 733 5.66 23.47 -26.71
CA ASP A 733 7.08 23.85 -26.69
C ASP A 733 7.93 22.63 -26.40
N LEU A 734 8.79 22.30 -27.35
CA LEU A 734 9.79 21.25 -27.25
C LEU A 734 11.16 21.89 -27.40
N GLU A 735 12.17 21.26 -26.81
CA GLU A 735 13.52 21.82 -26.59
C GLU A 735 14.15 22.51 -27.83
N TYR A 736 13.77 22.10 -29.05
CA TYR A 736 14.24 22.70 -30.31
C TYR A 736 13.14 22.95 -31.36
N VAL A 737 11.87 22.67 -31.06
CA VAL A 737 10.74 22.77 -32.02
C VAL A 737 9.46 23.19 -31.30
N GLN A 738 8.73 24.16 -31.85
CA GLN A 738 7.39 24.50 -31.38
C GLN A 738 6.35 23.89 -32.31
N LEU A 739 5.45 23.08 -31.77
CA LEU A 739 4.39 22.41 -32.53
C LEU A 739 3.02 22.97 -32.13
N ASN A 740 2.21 23.34 -33.13
CA ASN A 740 0.85 23.78 -32.89
C ASN A 740 -0.06 22.56 -32.64
N VAL A 741 -0.61 22.44 -31.43
CA VAL A 741 -1.35 21.26 -30.97
C VAL A 741 -2.57 20.96 -31.86
N PRO A 742 -3.46 21.92 -32.19
CA PRO A 742 -4.57 21.68 -33.12
C PRO A 742 -4.14 21.21 -34.52
N LYS A 743 -3.06 21.79 -35.07
CA LYS A 743 -2.56 21.43 -36.40
C LYS A 743 -1.90 20.05 -36.42
N VAL A 744 -1.19 19.67 -35.36
CA VAL A 744 -0.61 18.32 -35.23
C VAL A 744 -1.71 17.27 -35.10
N LEU A 745 -2.75 17.53 -34.29
CA LEU A 745 -3.91 16.65 -34.19
C LEU A 745 -4.65 16.49 -35.53
N ALA A 746 -4.83 17.59 -36.27
CA ALA A 746 -5.40 17.54 -37.61
C ALA A 746 -4.51 16.74 -38.59
N LEU A 747 -3.19 16.86 -38.47
CA LEU A 747 -2.22 16.12 -39.27
C LEU A 747 -2.26 14.61 -38.97
N PHE A 748 -2.30 14.21 -37.70
CA PHE A 748 -2.41 12.81 -37.29
C PHE A 748 -3.71 12.18 -37.77
N ASN A 749 -4.83 12.89 -37.63
CA ASN A 749 -6.10 12.45 -38.17
C ASN A 749 -6.02 12.30 -39.70
N LYS A 750 -5.37 13.22 -40.41
CA LYS A 750 -5.22 13.13 -41.87
C LYS A 750 -4.31 11.98 -42.33
N LEU A 751 -3.25 11.67 -41.58
CA LEU A 751 -2.27 10.65 -41.95
C LEU A 751 -2.69 9.23 -41.53
N PHE A 752 -3.41 9.10 -40.41
CA PHE A 752 -3.67 7.80 -39.77
C PHE A 752 -5.17 7.47 -39.59
N SER A 753 -6.10 8.35 -39.97
CA SER A 753 -7.51 7.93 -40.11
C SER A 753 -7.71 7.23 -41.45
N LYS A 754 -8.18 5.97 -41.42
CA LYS A 754 -8.57 5.27 -42.65
C LYS A 754 -9.71 6.04 -43.33
N LYS A 755 -9.48 6.46 -44.59
CA LYS A 755 -10.57 6.63 -45.56
C LYS A 755 -11.24 5.26 -45.72
N ARG A 756 -12.54 5.25 -45.40
CA ARG A 756 -13.41 4.09 -45.14
C ARG A 756 -13.44 3.07 -46.25
#